data_AF-A0A952RJL9-F1
#
_entry.id   AF-A0A952RJL9-F1
#
_cell.length_a   1.000
_cell.length_b   1.000
_cell.length_c   1.000
_cell.angle_alpha   90.00
_cell.angle_beta   90.00
_cell.angle_gamma   90.00
#
_symmetry.space_group_name_H-M   'P 1'
#
loop_
_entity.id
_entity.type
_entity.pdbx_description
1 polymer ?
#
loop_
_entity_poly.entity_id
_entity_poly.type
_entity_poly.pdbx_seq_one_letter_code
_entity_poly.pdbx_strand_id
1 'polypeptide(L)'
;MIPLDRAGLHVLVVRGDGEVAVEYRGGDRVSAAEQALSSALRVHGASVGLALEDGSVLEVAERAGAGGALRSRYRLCPFELRYAADHGRLHPVPLAARGDESVVTPITDLHTHYAGCVGAEDLLAIGRAHDVAYPPALLAEAGVRIEVEGERAVPIAELPDGARARLARALAAPADRRITFLDMERIYRLRAPITKSLPAMPAILRRLAEDYAAMGIRYVELSLGSLALARVLRTIHEHVPAIEDETGVTLRFLLALSRHDDPEWDEDLLRRLATLGESLYVAGIDVMGHETNSTHAFVPQLRAAATWATRERPGFVVRVHAGESPSHPENLRVAIEALAGFAVATRLGHGLYGADDETLSLVVESRATVEMNLDSNVALNHLASGRDAPLRRYLDAGARVTLGSDGYGIYGASAESAARAALVSGVRPADLAGPMRAVEEEVIAAARERDRPARRAFAVPDDLAPVAFTDEVVRRRREAIAARDHALAERLAALSVPVLDRASFLAFAEGRHVVSIAGAWKHSWDAMSEGDRARVEMELAAFVDALDVARVLLLTGGTRFGVEGLVGARARGRGIPVVGAIVSETEPASLASEAMTHAHVVAATLYEKCARLYELVDATGGACVFAGGGQIVRDEIQAAKNLGLPYVALSGPGASGAHARERPAAAVHTGAEIAYFVGARPSSARVAPHWFEGPNPTVDAIVLRRGSEVLLVRRSVDAPVEPSAWALPGGFVRTDAPRGGAWRAGVETDVEACVRELREETALAVSPERLRRVGVFEGNGRDPRDGARSFSRTTAFLVALDDEEGRVAIAGGDDADDARWFPLDSLPARLAFDHAAILAAALKLP
;
A
#
# COMPACT_ATOMS: atom_id res chain seq x y z
N MET A 1 -26.94 4.35 6.17
CA MET A 1 -25.65 4.20 5.44
C MET A 1 -25.59 5.25 4.35
N ILE A 2 -24.47 5.96 4.20
CA ILE A 2 -24.29 7.00 3.16
C ILE A 2 -22.95 6.82 2.49
N PRO A 3 -22.87 6.88 1.14
CA PRO A 3 -21.60 6.85 0.44
C PRO A 3 -20.64 7.94 0.93
N LEU A 4 -19.47 7.52 1.39
CA LEU A 4 -18.35 8.39 1.75
C LEU A 4 -17.50 8.72 0.51
N ASP A 5 -17.49 7.82 -0.45
CA ASP A 5 -16.77 7.92 -1.72
C ASP A 5 -17.74 7.88 -2.92
N ARG A 6 -17.22 8.17 -4.12
CA ARG A 6 -18.03 8.14 -5.35
C ARG A 6 -18.42 6.74 -5.80
N ALA A 7 -17.56 5.74 -5.60
CA ALA A 7 -17.89 4.36 -5.94
C ALA A 7 -18.91 3.77 -4.95
N GLY A 8 -19.11 4.43 -3.79
CA GLY A 8 -20.04 4.01 -2.76
C GLY A 8 -19.62 2.70 -2.08
N LEU A 9 -18.33 2.39 -2.15
CA LEU A 9 -17.72 1.23 -1.51
C LEU A 9 -17.55 1.49 -0.01
N HIS A 10 -17.23 2.72 0.39
CA HIS A 10 -17.15 3.12 1.78
C HIS A 10 -18.42 3.86 2.16
N VAL A 11 -19.05 3.43 3.24
CA VAL A 11 -20.28 4.06 3.74
C VAL A 11 -20.13 4.53 5.17
N LEU A 12 -20.61 5.73 5.42
CA LEU A 12 -20.89 6.21 6.75
C LEU A 12 -22.11 5.46 7.31
N VAL A 13 -21.91 4.73 8.40
CA VAL A 13 -22.96 4.00 9.12
C VAL A 13 -23.22 4.70 10.44
N VAL A 14 -24.49 4.90 10.75
CA VAL A 14 -24.93 5.43 12.04
C VAL A 14 -25.74 4.36 12.73
N ARG A 15 -25.28 3.99 13.92
CA ARG A 15 -25.88 2.96 14.76
C ARG A 15 -26.93 3.58 15.68
N GLY A 16 -27.78 2.72 16.25
CA GLY A 16 -28.97 3.14 17.01
C GLY A 16 -28.68 3.95 18.27
N ASP A 17 -27.45 3.88 18.77
CA ASP A 17 -26.89 4.65 19.89
C ASP A 17 -26.31 6.01 19.48
N GLY A 18 -26.28 6.32 18.19
CA GLY A 18 -25.67 7.54 17.65
C GLY A 18 -24.18 7.41 17.32
N GLU A 19 -23.57 6.23 17.52
CA GLU A 19 -22.21 5.93 17.06
C GLU A 19 -22.14 6.03 15.53
N VAL A 20 -21.05 6.62 15.03
CA VAL A 20 -20.80 6.76 13.59
C VAL A 20 -19.51 6.02 13.25
N ALA A 21 -19.57 5.16 12.25
CA ALA A 21 -18.43 4.41 11.75
C ALA A 21 -18.36 4.46 10.22
N VAL A 22 -17.21 4.12 9.66
CA VAL A 22 -17.04 3.84 8.23
C VAL A 22 -17.00 2.32 8.04
N GLU A 23 -17.86 1.82 7.17
CA GLU A 23 -17.90 0.41 6.79
C GLU A 23 -17.72 0.27 5.28
N TYR A 24 -17.04 -0.79 4.85
CA TYR A 24 -16.83 -1.16 3.46
C TYR A 24 -17.95 -2.12 3.01
N ARG A 25 -18.62 -1.78 1.91
CA ARG A 25 -19.70 -2.59 1.35
C ARG A 25 -19.18 -3.92 0.84
N GLY A 26 -19.66 -5.01 1.44
CA GLY A 26 -19.32 -6.38 1.05
C GLY A 26 -17.99 -6.86 1.63
N GLY A 27 -17.46 -6.20 2.66
CA GLY A 27 -16.35 -6.70 3.48
C GLY A 27 -16.86 -7.62 4.59
N ASP A 28 -16.23 -8.79 4.76
CA ASP A 28 -16.54 -9.73 5.86
C ASP A 28 -15.84 -9.34 7.19
N ARG A 29 -14.88 -8.39 7.15
CA ARG A 29 -14.08 -7.93 8.30
C ARG A 29 -13.76 -6.45 8.17
N VAL A 30 -13.69 -5.77 9.32
CA VAL A 30 -13.21 -4.37 9.41
C VAL A 30 -11.70 -4.35 9.16
N SER A 31 -11.29 -3.73 8.06
CA SER A 31 -9.91 -3.47 7.68
C SER A 31 -9.27 -2.37 8.52
N ALA A 32 -7.93 -2.32 8.56
CA ALA A 32 -7.20 -1.23 9.20
C ALA A 32 -7.54 0.14 8.59
N ALA A 33 -7.87 0.18 7.29
CA ALA A 33 -8.29 1.39 6.61
C ALA A 33 -9.66 1.88 7.13
N GLU A 34 -10.63 0.98 7.31
CA GLU A 34 -11.94 1.32 7.89
C GLU A 34 -11.82 1.82 9.34
N GLN A 35 -10.92 1.22 10.14
CA GLN A 35 -10.65 1.69 11.50
C GLN A 35 -10.03 3.08 11.50
N ALA A 36 -9.04 3.32 10.63
CA ALA A 36 -8.41 4.63 10.48
C ALA A 36 -9.42 5.70 10.04
N LEU A 37 -10.23 5.41 9.02
CA LEU A 37 -11.29 6.31 8.55
C LEU A 37 -12.36 6.56 9.62
N SER A 38 -12.75 5.53 10.38
CA SER A 38 -13.72 5.67 11.48
C SER A 38 -13.17 6.54 12.61
N SER A 39 -11.91 6.37 12.98
CA SER A 39 -11.26 7.19 14.02
C SER A 39 -11.04 8.65 13.61
N ALA A 40 -11.03 8.93 12.30
CA ALA A 40 -10.99 10.29 11.76
C ALA A 40 -12.33 11.03 11.86
N LEU A 41 -13.45 10.33 12.11
CA LEU A 41 -14.78 10.94 12.18
C LEU A 41 -14.94 11.85 13.41
N ARG A 42 -15.67 12.95 13.23
CA ARG A 42 -16.08 13.89 14.26
C ARG A 42 -17.56 14.18 14.10
N VAL A 43 -18.30 14.09 15.20
CA VAL A 43 -19.75 14.38 15.23
C VAL A 43 -19.95 15.74 15.88
N HIS A 44 -20.57 16.67 15.16
CA HIS A 44 -20.84 18.03 15.62
C HIS A 44 -22.33 18.35 15.47
N GLY A 45 -23.11 18.11 16.52
CA GLY A 45 -24.55 18.33 16.50
C GLY A 45 -25.25 17.44 15.46
N ALA A 46 -25.71 18.06 14.35
CA ALA A 46 -26.38 17.37 13.25
C ALA A 46 -25.41 16.91 12.14
N SER A 47 -24.15 17.35 12.12
CA SER A 47 -23.19 17.01 11.08
C SER A 47 -22.17 15.97 11.52
N VAL A 48 -21.68 15.25 10.53
CA VAL A 48 -20.55 14.32 10.63
C VAL A 48 -19.48 14.80 9.67
N GLY A 49 -18.27 14.96 10.19
CA GLY A 49 -17.12 15.33 9.38
C GLY A 49 -15.89 14.51 9.67
N LEU A 50 -14.86 14.71 8.87
CA LEU A 50 -13.54 14.10 9.03
C LEU A 50 -12.53 15.16 9.49
N ALA A 51 -11.72 14.81 10.48
CA ALA A 51 -10.67 15.68 10.98
C ALA A 51 -9.60 15.95 9.91
N LEU A 52 -9.15 17.20 9.83
CA LEU A 52 -8.04 17.64 8.99
C LEU A 52 -6.74 17.78 9.79
N GLU A 53 -5.61 17.86 9.09
CA GLU A 53 -4.30 18.08 9.75
C GLU A 53 -4.17 19.41 10.48
N ASP A 54 -4.89 20.44 10.05
CA ASP A 54 -4.91 21.75 10.72
C ASP A 54 -5.87 21.80 11.92
N GLY A 55 -6.50 20.68 12.27
CA GLY A 55 -7.44 20.56 13.37
C GLY A 55 -8.89 20.96 13.02
N SER A 56 -9.14 21.51 11.83
CA SER A 56 -10.50 21.75 11.36
C SER A 56 -11.19 20.47 10.89
N VAL A 57 -12.48 20.55 10.54
CA VAL A 57 -13.31 19.38 10.20
C VAL A 57 -13.96 19.60 8.83
N LEU A 58 -13.83 18.62 7.94
CA LEU A 58 -14.56 18.57 6.67
C LEU A 58 -15.89 17.86 6.87
N GLU A 59 -17.00 18.57 6.76
CA GLU A 59 -18.33 17.97 6.82
C GLU A 59 -18.59 17.07 5.61
N VAL A 60 -18.79 15.77 5.84
CA VAL A 60 -19.08 14.78 4.80
C VAL A 60 -20.55 14.40 4.76
N ALA A 61 -21.26 14.57 5.87
CA ALA A 61 -22.70 14.32 5.94
C ALA A 61 -23.39 15.18 6.99
N GLU A 62 -24.70 15.40 6.82
CA GLU A 62 -25.52 16.18 7.75
C GLU A 62 -26.93 15.56 7.91
N ARG A 63 -27.47 15.53 9.13
CA ARG A 63 -28.83 15.11 9.44
C ARG A 63 -29.85 16.15 9.00
N ALA A 64 -30.89 15.72 8.29
CA ALA A 64 -32.03 16.56 7.92
C ALA A 64 -32.98 16.81 9.12
N GLY A 65 -32.51 17.48 10.18
CA GLY A 65 -33.27 17.80 11.38
C GLY A 65 -33.24 16.73 12.48
N ALA A 66 -33.95 16.98 13.59
CA ALA A 66 -34.02 16.07 14.73
C ALA A 66 -34.70 14.74 14.34
N GLY A 67 -33.92 13.66 14.30
CA GLY A 67 -34.39 12.32 13.85
C GLY A 67 -34.39 12.09 12.34
N GLY A 68 -33.90 13.03 11.53
CA GLY A 68 -33.84 12.91 10.07
C GLY A 68 -32.70 12.01 9.58
N ALA A 69 -32.85 11.46 8.36
CA ALA A 69 -31.79 10.75 7.69
C ALA A 69 -30.59 11.68 7.42
N LEU A 70 -29.37 11.14 7.52
CA LEU A 70 -28.18 11.85 7.06
C LEU A 70 -28.24 12.02 5.53
N ARG A 71 -27.66 13.10 5.03
CA ARG A 71 -27.47 13.41 3.61
C ARG A 71 -25.98 13.63 3.37
N SER A 72 -25.47 13.11 2.25
CA SER A 72 -24.09 13.37 1.84
C SER A 72 -23.90 14.87 1.53
N ARG A 73 -22.89 15.48 2.12
CA ARG A 73 -22.43 16.86 1.87
C ARG A 73 -21.19 16.86 0.98
N TYR A 74 -20.32 15.88 1.17
CA TYR A 74 -19.07 15.74 0.42
C TYR A 74 -18.74 14.26 0.22
N ARG A 75 -18.21 13.93 -0.96
CA ARG A 75 -17.68 12.59 -1.27
C ARG A 75 -16.19 12.70 -1.53
N LEU A 76 -15.42 11.88 -0.83
CA LEU A 76 -13.98 11.81 -0.95
C LEU A 76 -13.58 11.24 -2.31
N CYS A 77 -12.52 11.78 -2.91
CA CYS A 77 -11.85 11.15 -4.05
C CYS A 77 -10.88 10.05 -3.59
N PRO A 78 -10.41 9.17 -4.50
CA PRO A 78 -9.45 8.11 -4.14
C PRO A 78 -8.19 8.63 -3.46
N PHE A 79 -7.62 9.74 -3.94
CA PHE A 79 -6.52 10.41 -3.27
C PHE A 79 -6.83 10.72 -1.79
N GLU A 80 -7.97 11.37 -1.51
CA GLU A 80 -8.37 11.76 -0.15
C GLU A 80 -8.61 10.53 0.75
N LEU A 81 -9.22 9.48 0.22
CA LEU A 81 -9.47 8.22 0.94
C LEU A 81 -8.19 7.50 1.33
N ARG A 82 -7.28 7.29 0.37
CA ARG A 82 -5.97 6.66 0.65
C ARG A 82 -5.19 7.48 1.66
N TYR A 83 -5.18 8.81 1.48
CA TYR A 83 -4.51 9.70 2.41
C TYR A 83 -5.08 9.58 3.83
N ALA A 84 -6.41 9.62 3.98
CA ALA A 84 -7.07 9.50 5.27
C ALA A 84 -6.85 8.12 5.92
N ALA A 85 -6.87 7.04 5.15
CA ALA A 85 -6.57 5.71 5.64
C ALA A 85 -5.11 5.57 6.13
N ASP A 86 -4.17 6.24 5.47
CA ASP A 86 -2.76 6.22 5.86
C ASP A 86 -2.42 7.14 7.04
N HIS A 87 -3.16 8.22 7.26
CA HIS A 87 -2.82 9.24 8.26
C HIS A 87 -3.84 9.37 9.41
N GLY A 88 -5.00 8.73 9.32
CA GLY A 88 -6.09 8.88 10.29
C GLY A 88 -6.73 10.28 10.30
N ARG A 89 -6.47 11.07 9.25
CA ARG A 89 -6.95 12.45 9.04
C ARG A 89 -6.78 12.83 7.57
N LEU A 90 -7.55 13.82 7.11
CA LEU A 90 -7.45 14.35 5.76
C LEU A 90 -6.44 15.49 5.68
N HIS A 91 -5.80 15.66 4.53
CA HIS A 91 -5.07 16.88 4.26
C HIS A 91 -6.03 18.08 4.21
N PRO A 92 -5.65 19.26 4.73
CA PRO A 92 -6.41 20.48 4.53
C PRO A 92 -6.41 20.85 3.05
N VAL A 93 -7.56 20.64 2.39
CA VAL A 93 -7.83 21.20 1.07
C VAL A 93 -8.45 22.59 1.32
N PRO A 94 -8.03 23.64 0.60
CA PRO A 94 -8.62 24.97 0.76
C PRO A 94 -10.15 24.92 0.72
N LEU A 95 -10.83 25.58 1.67
CA LEU A 95 -12.29 25.62 1.79
C LEU A 95 -13.01 26.04 0.50
N ALA A 96 -12.37 26.86 -0.34
CA ALA A 96 -12.87 27.27 -1.66
C ALA A 96 -13.04 26.10 -2.65
N ALA A 97 -12.35 24.98 -2.46
CA ALA A 97 -12.50 23.77 -3.28
C ALA A 97 -13.55 22.78 -2.74
N ARG A 98 -14.22 23.13 -1.64
CA ARG A 98 -15.09 22.25 -0.85
C ARG A 98 -16.57 22.68 -0.83
N GLY A 99 -16.93 23.75 -1.55
CA GLY A 99 -18.31 24.24 -1.71
C GLY A 99 -18.72 24.37 -3.19
N ASP A 100 -19.99 24.70 -3.45
CA ASP A 100 -20.74 24.78 -4.73
C ASP A 100 -20.07 25.43 -5.97
N GLU A 101 -18.83 25.92 -5.89
CA GLU A 101 -18.06 26.37 -7.04
C GLU A 101 -17.27 25.20 -7.64
N SER A 102 -17.58 24.83 -8.88
CA SER A 102 -16.87 23.78 -9.62
C SER A 102 -15.38 24.11 -9.70
N VAL A 103 -14.51 23.25 -9.17
CA VAL A 103 -13.07 23.33 -9.39
C VAL A 103 -12.77 23.27 -10.89
N VAL A 104 -11.82 24.07 -11.37
CA VAL A 104 -11.37 23.98 -12.77
C VAL A 104 -10.71 22.64 -12.98
N THR A 105 -11.30 21.82 -13.84
CA THR A 105 -10.82 20.48 -14.17
C THR A 105 -9.98 20.47 -15.46
N PRO A 106 -9.06 19.51 -15.64
CA PRO A 106 -8.40 19.31 -16.92
C PRO A 106 -9.42 19.04 -18.03
N ILE A 107 -9.06 19.43 -19.25
CA ILE A 107 -9.80 19.20 -20.50
C ILE A 107 -9.05 18.21 -21.40
N THR A 108 -7.86 17.79 -21.01
CA THR A 108 -7.11 16.72 -21.66
C THR A 108 -6.80 15.61 -20.68
N ASP A 109 -6.69 14.38 -21.19
CA ASP A 109 -5.96 13.32 -20.49
C ASP A 109 -4.82 12.83 -21.39
N LEU A 110 -3.64 13.40 -21.17
CA LEU A 110 -2.43 13.10 -21.97
C LEU A 110 -1.68 11.88 -21.46
N HIS A 111 -2.09 11.36 -20.30
CA HIS A 111 -1.43 10.29 -19.62
C HIS A 111 -2.44 9.26 -19.14
N THR A 112 -2.86 8.39 -20.05
CA THR A 112 -3.74 7.26 -19.73
C THR A 112 -3.35 6.02 -20.52
N HIS A 113 -3.57 4.85 -19.94
CA HIS A 113 -3.24 3.56 -20.52
C HIS A 113 -4.50 2.83 -20.96
N TYR A 114 -4.55 2.33 -22.20
CA TYR A 114 -5.74 1.66 -22.74
C TYR A 114 -6.20 0.47 -21.88
N ALA A 115 -5.28 -0.29 -21.30
CA ALA A 115 -5.65 -1.39 -20.40
C ALA A 115 -6.23 -0.91 -19.06
N GLY A 116 -6.00 0.35 -18.69
CA GLY A 116 -6.47 1.00 -17.46
C GLY A 116 -7.72 1.88 -17.62
N CYS A 117 -8.18 2.12 -18.85
CA CYS A 117 -9.02 3.27 -19.17
C CYS A 117 -10.54 3.05 -19.07
N VAL A 118 -11.02 1.96 -18.49
CA VAL A 118 -12.46 1.75 -18.21
C VAL A 118 -12.64 1.18 -16.80
N GLY A 119 -13.67 1.63 -16.10
CA GLY A 119 -14.02 1.13 -14.75
C GLY A 119 -14.27 -0.39 -14.74
N ALA A 120 -13.97 -1.05 -13.62
CA ALA A 120 -13.99 -2.51 -13.53
C ALA A 120 -15.37 -3.14 -13.85
N GLU A 121 -16.45 -2.58 -13.34
CA GLU A 121 -17.81 -3.08 -13.58
C GLU A 121 -18.20 -2.96 -15.05
N ASP A 122 -17.90 -1.80 -15.66
CA ASP A 122 -18.20 -1.54 -17.06
C ASP A 122 -17.33 -2.38 -17.99
N LEU A 123 -16.07 -2.59 -17.62
CA LEU A 123 -15.17 -3.49 -18.34
C LEU A 123 -15.70 -4.92 -18.33
N LEU A 124 -16.21 -5.41 -17.19
CA LEU A 124 -16.85 -6.72 -17.11
C LEU A 124 -18.16 -6.80 -17.91
N ALA A 125 -18.97 -5.74 -17.89
CA ALA A 125 -20.19 -5.68 -18.69
C ALA A 125 -19.89 -5.75 -20.19
N ILE A 126 -18.86 -5.03 -20.65
CA ILE A 126 -18.35 -5.11 -22.01
C ILE A 126 -17.83 -6.52 -22.31
N GLY A 127 -16.96 -7.07 -21.46
CA GLY A 127 -16.43 -8.43 -21.64
C GLY A 127 -17.54 -9.47 -21.76
N ARG A 128 -18.59 -9.35 -20.93
CA ARG A 128 -19.77 -10.23 -20.98
C ARG A 128 -20.55 -10.07 -22.28
N ALA A 129 -20.73 -8.85 -22.78
CA ALA A 129 -21.45 -8.58 -24.03
C ALA A 129 -20.69 -9.10 -25.27
N HIS A 130 -19.38 -9.32 -25.15
CA HIS A 130 -18.51 -9.81 -26.21
C HIS A 130 -17.98 -11.24 -25.96
N ASP A 131 -18.69 -12.03 -25.16
CA ASP A 131 -18.40 -13.45 -24.88
C ASP A 131 -16.96 -13.73 -24.43
N VAL A 132 -16.33 -12.78 -23.72
CA VAL A 132 -14.97 -12.95 -23.20
C VAL A 132 -14.98 -14.01 -22.09
N ALA A 133 -13.97 -14.89 -22.13
CA ALA A 133 -13.78 -15.96 -21.16
C ALA A 133 -12.45 -15.82 -20.41
N TYR A 134 -12.44 -16.25 -19.15
CA TYR A 134 -11.30 -16.21 -18.26
C TYR A 134 -10.73 -17.62 -18.02
N PRO A 135 -9.41 -17.82 -18.10
CA PRO A 135 -8.79 -19.06 -17.64
C PRO A 135 -9.05 -19.31 -16.14
N PRO A 136 -9.27 -20.57 -15.70
CA PRO A 136 -9.50 -20.88 -14.28
C PRO A 136 -8.37 -20.39 -13.36
N ALA A 137 -7.11 -20.46 -13.79
CA ALA A 137 -5.97 -19.97 -13.04
C ALA A 137 -6.05 -18.47 -12.75
N LEU A 138 -6.53 -17.68 -13.73
CA LEU A 138 -6.67 -16.23 -13.59
C LEU A 138 -7.86 -15.85 -12.70
N LEU A 139 -8.95 -16.63 -12.74
CA LEU A 139 -10.07 -16.49 -11.80
C LEU A 139 -9.62 -16.81 -10.37
N ALA A 140 -8.83 -17.87 -10.17
CA ALA A 140 -8.28 -18.22 -8.88
C ALA A 140 -7.39 -17.09 -8.31
N GLU A 141 -6.57 -16.46 -9.15
CA GLU A 141 -5.79 -15.28 -8.78
C GLU A 141 -6.68 -14.11 -8.35
N ALA A 142 -7.86 -13.92 -8.96
CA ALA A 142 -8.86 -12.94 -8.53
C ALA A 142 -9.65 -13.35 -7.27
N GLY A 143 -9.33 -14.49 -6.65
CA GLY A 143 -10.07 -15.01 -5.49
C GLY A 143 -11.44 -15.61 -5.86
N VAL A 144 -11.63 -15.97 -7.14
CA VAL A 144 -12.84 -16.61 -7.66
C VAL A 144 -12.56 -18.09 -7.85
N ARG A 145 -13.15 -18.94 -7.00
CA ARG A 145 -13.04 -20.40 -7.11
C ARG A 145 -14.31 -20.94 -7.77
N ILE A 146 -14.14 -21.64 -8.88
CA ILE A 146 -15.23 -22.27 -9.61
C ILE A 146 -14.78 -23.68 -9.95
N GLU A 147 -15.64 -24.67 -9.71
CA GLU A 147 -15.42 -26.04 -10.15
C GLU A 147 -15.70 -26.11 -11.66
N VAL A 148 -14.68 -26.41 -12.44
CA VAL A 148 -14.77 -26.56 -13.90
C VAL A 148 -14.07 -27.85 -14.28
N GLU A 149 -14.64 -28.63 -15.19
CA GLU A 149 -13.99 -29.82 -15.72
C GLU A 149 -12.83 -29.42 -16.67
N GLY A 150 -11.60 -29.76 -16.27
CA GLY A 150 -10.39 -29.46 -17.05
C GLY A 150 -9.94 -27.99 -17.00
N GLU A 151 -9.16 -27.56 -17.99
CA GLU A 151 -8.57 -26.20 -18.06
C GLU A 151 -9.36 -25.25 -18.98
N ARG A 152 -10.65 -25.54 -19.25
CA ARG A 152 -11.47 -24.70 -20.14
C ARG A 152 -11.62 -23.29 -19.57
N ALA A 153 -11.43 -22.26 -20.41
CA ALA A 153 -11.77 -20.89 -20.05
C ALA A 153 -13.28 -20.73 -19.79
N VAL A 154 -13.63 -19.95 -18.77
CA VAL A 154 -15.00 -19.74 -18.29
C VAL A 154 -15.52 -18.38 -18.80
N PRO A 155 -16.57 -18.33 -19.65
CA PRO A 155 -17.21 -17.08 -20.06
C PRO A 155 -17.70 -16.25 -18.88
N ILE A 156 -17.56 -14.91 -18.95
CA ILE A 156 -18.04 -14.00 -17.89
C ILE A 156 -19.56 -14.16 -17.63
N ALA A 157 -20.32 -14.50 -18.68
CA ALA A 157 -21.76 -14.76 -18.59
C ALA A 157 -22.10 -15.96 -17.69
N GLU A 158 -21.21 -16.97 -17.60
CA GLU A 158 -21.40 -18.17 -16.78
C GLU A 158 -21.03 -17.94 -15.30
N LEU A 159 -20.32 -16.86 -14.96
CA LEU A 159 -19.93 -16.55 -13.58
C LEU A 159 -21.16 -16.15 -12.73
N PRO A 160 -21.33 -16.67 -11.51
CA PRO A 160 -22.36 -16.17 -10.58
C PRO A 160 -22.15 -14.68 -10.24
N ASP A 161 -23.20 -13.97 -9.81
CA ASP A 161 -23.11 -12.53 -9.46
C ASP A 161 -22.03 -12.24 -8.40
N GLY A 162 -21.97 -13.06 -7.35
CA GLY A 162 -20.95 -12.92 -6.31
C GLY A 162 -19.52 -13.14 -6.83
N ALA A 163 -19.34 -14.00 -7.84
CA ALA A 163 -18.06 -14.24 -8.49
C ALA A 163 -17.68 -13.08 -9.42
N ARG A 164 -18.64 -12.53 -10.18
CA ARG A 164 -18.43 -11.31 -10.98
C ARG A 164 -18.05 -10.12 -10.11
N ALA A 165 -18.73 -9.91 -8.97
CA ALA A 165 -18.40 -8.84 -8.05
C ALA A 165 -17.00 -8.99 -7.43
N ARG A 166 -16.56 -10.23 -7.12
CA ARG A 166 -15.19 -10.50 -6.68
C ARG A 166 -14.17 -10.19 -7.77
N LEU A 167 -14.45 -10.62 -9.01
CA LEU A 167 -13.60 -10.32 -10.16
C LEU A 167 -13.51 -8.80 -10.38
N ALA A 168 -14.64 -8.07 -10.36
CA ALA A 168 -14.68 -6.61 -10.52
C ALA A 168 -13.76 -5.91 -9.52
N ARG A 169 -13.82 -6.29 -8.24
CA ARG A 169 -12.93 -5.76 -7.20
C ARG A 169 -11.46 -6.04 -7.48
N ALA A 170 -11.13 -7.19 -8.07
CA ALA A 170 -9.77 -7.55 -8.43
C ALA A 170 -9.26 -6.81 -9.69
N LEU A 171 -10.14 -6.20 -10.49
CA LEU A 171 -9.78 -5.39 -11.67
C LEU A 171 -9.53 -3.90 -11.36
N ALA A 172 -9.54 -3.49 -10.09
CA ALA A 172 -9.35 -2.10 -9.69
C ALA A 172 -8.37 -2.00 -8.51
N ALA A 173 -7.68 -0.86 -8.41
CA ALA A 173 -6.92 -0.52 -7.23
C ALA A 173 -7.90 -0.13 -6.11
N PRO A 174 -7.74 -0.66 -4.88
CA PRO A 174 -8.54 -0.23 -3.75
C PRO A 174 -8.39 1.27 -3.50
N ALA A 175 -9.50 1.94 -3.19
CA ALA A 175 -9.53 3.38 -2.96
C ALA A 175 -9.05 3.79 -1.57
N ASP A 176 -8.86 2.84 -0.65
CA ASP A 176 -8.57 3.05 0.76
C ASP A 176 -7.20 2.55 1.20
N ARG A 177 -6.41 2.03 0.28
CA ARG A 177 -5.01 1.67 0.54
C ARG A 177 -4.16 1.83 -0.72
N ARG A 178 -2.86 1.91 -0.48
CA ARG A 178 -1.85 1.84 -1.54
C ARG A 178 -1.71 0.42 -2.05
N ILE A 179 -1.21 0.31 -3.27
CA ILE A 179 -0.86 -0.93 -3.92
C ILE A 179 0.62 -0.91 -4.29
N THR A 180 1.23 -2.08 -4.40
CA THR A 180 2.57 -2.20 -4.97
C THR A 180 2.50 -2.16 -6.50
N PHE A 181 3.63 -1.94 -7.17
CA PHE A 181 3.68 -2.11 -8.63
C PHE A 181 3.32 -3.53 -9.08
N LEU A 182 3.62 -4.55 -8.27
CA LEU A 182 3.22 -5.92 -8.59
C LEU A 182 1.69 -6.11 -8.51
N ASP A 183 1.03 -5.50 -7.53
CA ASP A 183 -0.43 -5.49 -7.45
C ASP A 183 -1.04 -4.84 -8.71
N MET A 184 -0.44 -3.75 -9.20
CA MET A 184 -0.83 -3.09 -10.45
C MET A 184 -0.65 -4.02 -11.66
N GLU A 185 0.48 -4.71 -11.79
CA GLU A 185 0.67 -5.70 -12.86
C GLU A 185 -0.33 -6.86 -12.79
N ARG A 186 -0.63 -7.34 -11.58
CA ARG A 186 -1.70 -8.31 -11.35
C ARG A 186 -3.03 -7.78 -11.85
N ILE A 187 -3.40 -6.53 -11.54
CA ILE A 187 -4.62 -5.90 -12.07
C ILE A 187 -4.60 -5.87 -13.60
N TYR A 188 -3.50 -5.45 -14.24
CA TYR A 188 -3.38 -5.46 -15.70
C TYR A 188 -3.51 -6.86 -16.30
N ARG A 189 -2.93 -7.87 -15.67
CA ARG A 189 -3.03 -9.28 -16.07
C ARG A 189 -4.46 -9.79 -15.98
N LEU A 190 -5.16 -9.47 -14.89
CA LEU A 190 -6.57 -9.79 -14.69
C LEU A 190 -7.48 -9.05 -15.69
N ARG A 191 -7.12 -7.85 -16.14
CA ARG A 191 -7.86 -7.11 -17.17
C ARG A 191 -7.60 -7.59 -18.59
N ALA A 192 -6.45 -8.24 -18.83
CA ALA A 192 -5.98 -8.62 -20.15
C ALA A 192 -6.96 -9.44 -21.01
N PRO A 193 -7.75 -10.40 -20.48
CA PRO A 193 -8.71 -11.14 -21.32
C PRO A 193 -9.72 -10.22 -22.04
N ILE A 194 -10.14 -9.15 -21.38
CA ILE A 194 -11.11 -8.20 -21.96
C ILE A 194 -10.39 -7.13 -22.78
N THR A 195 -9.34 -6.52 -22.23
CA THR A 195 -8.65 -5.42 -22.92
C THR A 195 -7.91 -5.89 -24.18
N LYS A 196 -7.43 -7.12 -24.23
CA LYS A 196 -6.81 -7.71 -25.43
C LYS A 196 -7.82 -8.33 -26.41
N SER A 197 -9.11 -8.31 -26.10
CA SER A 197 -10.17 -8.77 -27.01
C SER A 197 -10.42 -7.73 -28.09
N LEU A 198 -10.01 -8.03 -29.32
CA LEU A 198 -10.22 -7.15 -30.47
C LEU A 198 -11.72 -6.86 -30.73
N PRO A 199 -12.65 -7.83 -30.63
CA PRO A 199 -14.08 -7.55 -30.74
C PRO A 199 -14.63 -6.60 -29.68
N ALA A 200 -14.06 -6.58 -28.46
CA ALA A 200 -14.49 -5.70 -27.38
C ALA A 200 -13.92 -4.28 -27.48
N MET A 201 -12.82 -4.10 -28.24
CA MET A 201 -12.09 -2.82 -28.32
C MET A 201 -12.97 -1.63 -28.72
N PRO A 202 -13.88 -1.71 -29.72
CA PRO A 202 -14.75 -0.57 -30.05
C PRO A 202 -15.65 -0.14 -28.89
N ALA A 203 -16.18 -1.10 -28.11
CA ALA A 203 -17.00 -0.82 -26.94
C ALA A 203 -16.19 -0.20 -25.79
N ILE A 204 -14.94 -0.65 -25.59
CA ILE A 204 -14.00 -0.05 -24.63
C ILE A 204 -13.71 1.40 -25.00
N LEU A 205 -13.33 1.68 -26.26
CA LEU A 205 -13.03 3.04 -26.74
C LEU A 205 -14.24 3.96 -26.70
N ARG A 206 -15.43 3.43 -27.01
CA ARG A 206 -16.68 4.17 -26.88
C ARG A 206 -16.95 4.54 -25.43
N ARG A 207 -16.89 3.57 -24.52
CA ARG A 207 -17.17 3.82 -23.12
C ARG A 207 -16.18 4.81 -22.50
N LEU A 208 -14.91 4.67 -22.84
CA LEU A 208 -13.86 5.63 -22.53
C LEU A 208 -14.23 7.06 -22.95
N ALA A 209 -14.64 7.26 -24.20
CA ALA A 209 -14.98 8.57 -24.74
C ALA A 209 -16.24 9.16 -24.08
N GLU A 210 -17.24 8.33 -23.78
CA GLU A 210 -18.45 8.73 -23.05
C GLU A 210 -18.12 9.18 -21.62
N ASP A 211 -17.32 8.40 -20.88
CA ASP A 211 -16.89 8.73 -19.52
C ASP A 211 -16.07 10.03 -19.51
N TYR A 212 -15.15 10.19 -20.46
CA TYR A 212 -14.35 11.41 -20.58
C TYR A 212 -15.17 12.64 -21.01
N ALA A 213 -16.14 12.49 -21.91
CA ALA A 213 -17.08 13.56 -22.24
C ALA A 213 -17.84 14.02 -20.99
N ALA A 214 -18.32 13.07 -20.16
CA ALA A 214 -18.98 13.37 -18.90
C ALA A 214 -18.07 14.06 -17.88
N MET A 215 -16.74 13.84 -17.94
CA MET A 215 -15.74 14.52 -17.13
C MET A 215 -15.30 15.88 -17.71
N GLY A 216 -15.77 16.27 -18.89
CA GLY A 216 -15.36 17.51 -19.58
C GLY A 216 -14.04 17.43 -20.33
N ILE A 217 -13.48 16.23 -20.49
CA ILE A 217 -12.28 15.97 -21.29
C ILE A 217 -12.64 16.02 -22.78
N ARG A 218 -11.80 16.69 -23.57
CA ARG A 218 -11.98 16.94 -25.02
C ARG A 218 -10.95 16.22 -25.89
N TYR A 219 -9.79 15.89 -25.33
CA TYR A 219 -8.68 15.28 -26.08
C TYR A 219 -7.89 14.31 -25.20
N VAL A 220 -7.59 13.14 -25.75
CA VAL A 220 -6.98 12.03 -25.02
C VAL A 220 -5.82 11.44 -25.83
N GLU A 221 -4.71 11.15 -25.17
CA GLU A 221 -3.62 10.35 -25.72
C GLU A 221 -3.45 9.05 -24.92
N LEU A 222 -3.74 7.92 -25.56
CA LEU A 222 -3.77 6.60 -24.95
C LEU A 222 -2.53 5.78 -25.29
N SER A 223 -1.83 5.29 -24.27
CA SER A 223 -0.78 4.31 -24.47
C SER A 223 -1.35 2.93 -24.76
N LEU A 224 -0.90 2.34 -25.88
CA LEU A 224 -1.36 1.04 -26.37
C LEU A 224 -0.19 0.24 -26.96
N GLY A 225 0.24 -0.82 -26.27
CA GLY A 225 1.36 -1.66 -26.72
C GLY A 225 1.08 -2.43 -28.01
N SER A 226 -0.18 -2.79 -28.27
CA SER A 226 -0.58 -3.48 -29.50
C SER A 226 -0.87 -2.54 -30.68
N LEU A 227 -0.60 -1.24 -30.54
CA LEU A 227 -0.92 -0.24 -31.57
C LEU A 227 -0.23 -0.54 -32.90
N ALA A 228 0.96 -1.13 -32.86
CA ALA A 228 1.73 -1.46 -34.05
C ALA A 228 1.15 -2.63 -34.88
N LEU A 229 0.16 -3.36 -34.36
CA LEU A 229 -0.46 -4.48 -35.06
C LEU A 229 -1.48 -3.98 -36.10
N ALA A 230 -1.39 -4.47 -37.34
CA ALA A 230 -2.25 -4.03 -38.45
C ALA A 230 -3.74 -4.14 -38.09
N ARG A 231 -4.15 -5.27 -37.51
CA ARG A 231 -5.55 -5.52 -37.12
C ARG A 231 -6.08 -4.53 -36.08
N VAL A 232 -5.23 -4.12 -35.14
CA VAL A 232 -5.61 -3.16 -34.08
C VAL A 232 -5.76 -1.78 -34.70
N LEU A 233 -4.77 -1.34 -35.49
CA LEU A 233 -4.83 -0.03 -36.12
C LEU A 233 -5.98 0.08 -37.14
N ARG A 234 -6.31 -1.00 -37.88
CA ARG A 234 -7.51 -1.04 -38.73
C ARG A 234 -8.79 -0.84 -37.92
N THR A 235 -8.93 -1.54 -36.79
CA THR A 235 -10.07 -1.40 -35.88
C THR A 235 -10.21 0.05 -35.39
N ILE A 236 -9.09 0.71 -35.07
CA ILE A 236 -9.05 2.13 -34.70
C ILE A 236 -9.57 3.01 -35.85
N HIS A 237 -9.00 2.85 -37.06
CA HIS A 237 -9.42 3.63 -38.23
C HIS A 237 -10.88 3.43 -38.61
N GLU A 238 -11.42 2.23 -38.39
CA GLU A 238 -12.81 1.88 -38.69
C GLU A 238 -13.81 2.51 -37.70
N HIS A 239 -13.52 2.47 -36.40
CA HIS A 239 -14.51 2.79 -35.37
C HIS A 239 -14.32 4.15 -34.70
N VAL A 240 -13.08 4.64 -34.56
CA VAL A 240 -12.82 5.91 -33.86
C VAL A 240 -13.52 7.12 -34.49
N PRO A 241 -13.61 7.29 -35.83
CA PRO A 241 -14.31 8.45 -36.41
C PRO A 241 -15.74 8.63 -35.89
N ALA A 242 -16.52 7.54 -35.84
CA ALA A 242 -17.89 7.60 -35.35
C ALA A 242 -17.95 7.89 -33.85
N ILE A 243 -17.04 7.31 -33.07
CA ILE A 243 -16.94 7.56 -31.62
C ILE A 243 -16.62 9.04 -31.36
N GLU A 244 -15.66 9.62 -32.07
CA GLU A 244 -15.30 11.04 -31.93
C GLU A 244 -16.47 11.96 -32.34
N ASP A 245 -17.14 11.66 -33.47
CA ASP A 245 -18.27 12.45 -33.96
C ASP A 245 -19.47 12.41 -32.99
N GLU A 246 -19.71 11.27 -32.33
CA GLU A 246 -20.83 11.10 -31.39
C GLU A 246 -20.56 11.65 -29.98
N THR A 247 -19.33 11.53 -29.49
CA THR A 247 -18.96 11.92 -28.11
C THR A 247 -18.34 13.31 -28.01
N GLY A 248 -17.77 13.82 -29.11
CA GLY A 248 -17.00 15.07 -29.13
C GLY A 248 -15.60 14.96 -28.50
N VAL A 249 -15.15 13.76 -28.11
CA VAL A 249 -13.82 13.52 -27.53
C VAL A 249 -12.88 13.02 -28.60
N THR A 250 -11.75 13.71 -28.80
CA THR A 250 -10.71 13.29 -29.74
C THR A 250 -9.78 12.24 -29.11
N LEU A 251 -9.58 11.11 -29.78
CA LEU A 251 -8.77 9.99 -29.31
C LEU A 251 -7.52 9.79 -30.17
N ARG A 252 -6.34 9.87 -29.56
CA ARG A 252 -5.06 9.59 -30.19
C ARG A 252 -4.29 8.56 -29.38
N PHE A 253 -3.31 7.92 -29.99
CA PHE A 253 -2.61 6.78 -29.41
C PHE A 253 -1.10 6.97 -29.45
N LEU A 254 -0.44 6.50 -28.39
CA LEU A 254 1.00 6.39 -28.28
C LEU A 254 1.37 4.91 -28.38
N LEU A 255 2.31 4.58 -29.27
CA LEU A 255 2.86 3.21 -29.31
C LEU A 255 3.66 3.00 -28.04
N ALA A 256 3.15 2.10 -27.18
CA ALA A 256 3.75 1.88 -25.88
C ALA A 256 4.85 0.80 -25.98
N LEU A 257 6.08 1.19 -25.64
CA LEU A 257 7.27 0.35 -25.50
C LEU A 257 7.47 0.08 -24.00
N SER A 258 7.85 -1.14 -23.62
CA SER A 258 8.23 -1.40 -22.24
C SER A 258 9.71 -1.12 -22.05
N ARG A 259 10.06 -0.43 -20.95
CA ARG A 259 11.46 -0.14 -20.60
C ARG A 259 12.28 -1.37 -20.21
N HIS A 260 11.60 -2.51 -20.09
CA HIS A 260 12.18 -3.84 -19.84
C HIS A 260 12.14 -4.72 -21.09
N ASP A 261 11.66 -4.18 -22.21
CA ASP A 261 11.65 -4.90 -23.47
C ASP A 261 13.08 -5.14 -23.94
N ASP A 262 13.21 -6.20 -24.70
CA ASP A 262 14.45 -6.53 -25.36
C ASP A 262 14.75 -5.48 -26.46
N PRO A 263 15.98 -4.96 -26.56
CA PRO A 263 16.31 -3.94 -27.56
C PRO A 263 15.98 -4.34 -29.00
N GLU A 264 16.18 -5.61 -29.35
CA GLU A 264 15.83 -6.15 -30.67
C GLU A 264 14.30 -6.17 -30.91
N TRP A 265 13.50 -6.34 -29.86
CA TRP A 265 12.04 -6.25 -29.95
C TRP A 265 11.60 -4.81 -30.24
N ASP A 266 12.17 -3.86 -29.50
CA ASP A 266 11.93 -2.43 -29.72
C ASP A 266 12.36 -1.98 -31.11
N GLU A 267 13.47 -2.51 -31.64
CA GLU A 267 13.92 -2.19 -32.99
C GLU A 267 12.88 -2.59 -34.05
N ASP A 268 12.30 -3.78 -33.92
CA ASP A 268 11.23 -4.24 -34.81
C ASP A 268 9.97 -3.37 -34.68
N LEU A 269 9.61 -2.95 -33.46
CA LEU A 269 8.50 -2.03 -33.22
C LEU A 269 8.75 -0.64 -33.82
N LEU A 270 9.95 -0.08 -33.67
CA LEU A 270 10.33 1.22 -34.24
C LEU A 270 10.38 1.17 -35.77
N ARG A 271 10.81 0.04 -36.36
CA ARG A 271 10.71 -0.16 -37.80
C ARG A 271 9.26 -0.19 -38.25
N ARG A 272 8.37 -0.82 -37.47
CA ARG A 272 6.94 -0.81 -37.77
C ARG A 272 6.37 0.60 -37.67
N LEU A 273 6.72 1.35 -36.63
CA LEU A 273 6.30 2.75 -36.44
C LEU A 273 6.56 3.60 -37.69
N ALA A 274 7.73 3.44 -38.32
CA ALA A 274 8.07 4.18 -39.54
C ALA A 274 7.07 3.97 -40.69
N THR A 275 6.43 2.80 -40.78
CA THR A 275 5.36 2.53 -41.78
C THR A 275 3.99 3.04 -41.36
N LEU A 276 3.79 3.29 -40.06
CA LEU A 276 2.54 3.78 -39.49
C LEU A 276 2.53 5.30 -39.32
N GLY A 277 3.65 5.96 -39.61
CA GLY A 277 3.89 7.38 -39.35
C GLY A 277 2.87 8.33 -39.96
N GLU A 278 2.20 7.98 -41.05
CA GLU A 278 1.18 8.83 -41.65
C GLU A 278 -0.21 8.68 -41.00
N SER A 279 -0.39 7.71 -40.12
CA SER A 279 -1.65 7.53 -39.39
C SER A 279 -1.87 8.70 -38.43
N LEU A 280 -3.00 9.39 -38.59
CA LEU A 280 -3.39 10.48 -37.69
C LEU A 280 -3.63 10.00 -36.24
N TYR A 281 -3.98 8.73 -36.05
CA TYR A 281 -4.24 8.15 -34.73
C TYR A 281 -2.98 7.81 -33.97
N VAL A 282 -1.82 7.69 -34.64
CA VAL A 282 -0.53 7.47 -33.97
C VAL A 282 0.08 8.84 -33.70
N ALA A 283 -0.05 9.36 -32.48
CA ALA A 283 0.47 10.68 -32.11
C ALA A 283 1.94 10.64 -31.65
N GLY A 284 2.39 9.50 -31.14
CA GLY A 284 3.68 9.39 -30.49
C GLY A 284 4.10 7.96 -30.12
N ILE A 285 5.17 7.89 -29.35
CA ILE A 285 5.56 6.71 -28.56
C ILE A 285 5.49 7.04 -27.07
N ASP A 286 5.39 5.99 -26.26
CA ASP A 286 5.49 6.04 -24.81
C ASP A 286 6.41 4.93 -24.32
N VAL A 287 7.42 5.26 -23.52
CA VAL A 287 8.25 4.25 -22.84
C VAL A 287 7.77 4.13 -21.39
N MET A 288 7.21 2.97 -21.05
CA MET A 288 6.49 2.70 -19.80
C MET A 288 6.96 1.42 -19.10
N GLY A 289 6.40 1.12 -17.93
CA GLY A 289 6.73 -0.04 -17.11
C GLY A 289 7.36 0.37 -15.77
N HIS A 290 7.46 -0.58 -14.83
CA HIS A 290 7.93 -0.26 -13.49
C HIS A 290 9.34 0.35 -13.51
N GLU A 291 9.52 1.49 -12.84
CA GLU A 291 10.71 2.32 -12.96
C GLU A 291 11.95 1.79 -12.18
N THR A 292 12.30 0.51 -12.34
CA THR A 292 13.38 -0.18 -11.61
C THR A 292 14.75 -0.13 -12.30
N ASN A 293 14.82 0.34 -13.54
CA ASN A 293 16.06 0.60 -14.28
C ASN A 293 16.25 2.09 -14.60
N SER A 294 17.46 2.48 -14.98
CA SER A 294 17.77 3.85 -15.40
C SER A 294 17.34 4.10 -16.85
N THR A 295 16.92 5.32 -17.18
CA THR A 295 16.61 5.76 -18.55
C THR A 295 17.79 5.54 -19.50
N HIS A 296 19.03 5.56 -18.98
CA HIS A 296 20.23 5.22 -19.75
C HIS A 296 20.13 3.89 -20.50
N ALA A 297 19.39 2.90 -19.97
CA ALA A 297 19.26 1.57 -20.56
C ALA A 297 18.56 1.58 -21.94
N PHE A 298 17.74 2.58 -22.23
CA PHE A 298 16.95 2.65 -23.46
C PHE A 298 17.08 3.99 -24.22
N VAL A 299 18.13 4.78 -23.91
CA VAL A 299 18.50 5.97 -24.70
C VAL A 299 18.66 5.67 -26.19
N PRO A 300 19.26 4.54 -26.64
CA PRO A 300 19.34 4.22 -28.05
C PRO A 300 17.97 4.18 -28.74
N GLN A 301 16.97 3.55 -28.12
CA GLN A 301 15.60 3.49 -28.62
C GLN A 301 14.96 4.87 -28.69
N LEU A 302 15.12 5.69 -27.64
CA LEU A 302 14.63 7.08 -27.64
C LEU A 302 15.22 7.89 -28.78
N ARG A 303 16.55 7.83 -28.97
CA ARG A 303 17.24 8.56 -30.05
C ARG A 303 16.86 8.04 -31.43
N ALA A 304 16.66 6.73 -31.59
CA ALA A 304 16.20 6.15 -32.85
C ALA A 304 14.79 6.66 -33.21
N ALA A 305 13.85 6.62 -32.27
CA ALA A 305 12.50 7.16 -32.46
C ALA A 305 12.53 8.67 -32.76
N ALA A 306 13.29 9.45 -31.99
CA ALA A 306 13.39 10.89 -32.13
C ALA A 306 14.08 11.32 -33.45
N THR A 307 15.06 10.55 -33.91
CA THR A 307 15.73 10.77 -35.21
C THR A 307 14.74 10.59 -36.36
N TRP A 308 13.98 9.49 -36.35
CA TRP A 308 12.93 9.26 -37.35
C TRP A 308 11.88 10.37 -37.30
N ALA A 309 11.36 10.67 -36.10
CA ALA A 309 10.33 11.67 -35.90
C ALA A 309 10.76 13.08 -36.34
N THR A 310 11.99 13.49 -36.04
CA THR A 310 12.52 14.80 -36.47
C THR A 310 12.51 14.96 -37.99
N ARG A 311 12.75 13.87 -38.72
CA ARG A 311 12.80 13.88 -40.18
C ARG A 311 11.41 13.80 -40.82
N GLU A 312 10.56 12.91 -40.31
CA GLU A 312 9.30 12.54 -40.98
C GLU A 312 8.06 13.18 -40.35
N ARG A 313 8.12 13.50 -39.05
CA ARG A 313 6.97 13.87 -38.20
C ARG A 313 7.35 14.91 -37.12
N PRO A 314 7.85 16.12 -37.44
CA PRO A 314 8.18 17.12 -36.41
C PRO A 314 7.02 17.38 -35.45
N GLY A 315 7.31 17.46 -34.14
CA GLY A 315 6.31 17.54 -33.08
C GLY A 315 5.69 16.21 -32.67
N PHE A 316 6.17 15.07 -33.20
CA PHE A 316 5.82 13.73 -32.71
C PHE A 316 6.04 13.65 -31.20
N VAL A 317 5.10 13.04 -30.48
CA VAL A 317 5.22 12.90 -29.03
C VAL A 317 6.20 11.78 -28.70
N VAL A 318 7.17 12.08 -27.85
CA VAL A 318 8.02 11.07 -27.21
C VAL A 318 7.80 11.20 -25.72
N ARG A 319 6.96 10.32 -25.17
CA ARG A 319 6.69 10.24 -23.74
C ARG A 319 7.63 9.23 -23.09
N VAL A 320 8.19 9.60 -21.95
CA VAL A 320 9.02 8.71 -21.13
C VAL A 320 8.46 8.74 -19.71
N HIS A 321 8.09 7.58 -19.16
CA HIS A 321 7.86 7.45 -17.72
C HIS A 321 9.18 7.69 -17.00
N ALA A 322 9.23 8.76 -16.22
CA ALA A 322 10.44 9.19 -15.54
C ALA A 322 10.10 9.90 -14.23
N GLY A 323 10.80 9.55 -13.16
CA GLY A 323 10.56 10.13 -11.84
C GLY A 323 9.22 9.68 -11.23
N GLU A 324 8.67 8.54 -11.61
CA GLU A 324 7.56 7.89 -10.91
C GLU A 324 8.03 7.20 -9.63
N SER A 325 9.25 6.66 -9.64
CA SER A 325 9.93 6.00 -8.53
C SER A 325 11.15 6.80 -8.07
N PRO A 326 11.49 6.79 -6.76
CA PRO A 326 12.71 7.42 -6.27
C PRO A 326 13.97 6.58 -6.54
N SER A 327 13.84 5.42 -7.20
CA SER A 327 14.95 4.48 -7.44
C SER A 327 16.05 5.06 -8.33
N HIS A 328 15.66 5.89 -9.30
CA HIS A 328 16.53 6.49 -10.30
C HIS A 328 16.18 7.97 -10.49
N PRO A 329 16.56 8.84 -9.54
CA PRO A 329 16.20 10.26 -9.58
C PRO A 329 16.75 10.98 -10.82
N GLU A 330 17.79 10.43 -11.47
CA GLU A 330 18.35 10.97 -12.71
C GLU A 330 17.45 10.80 -13.94
N ASN A 331 16.43 9.94 -13.89
CA ASN A 331 15.68 9.53 -15.09
C ASN A 331 14.99 10.69 -15.82
N LEU A 332 14.51 11.71 -15.09
CA LEU A 332 13.96 12.93 -15.69
C LEU A 332 15.00 13.66 -16.54
N ARG A 333 16.15 13.97 -15.94
CA ARG A 333 17.26 14.65 -16.60
C ARG A 333 17.75 13.88 -17.82
N VAL A 334 17.97 12.57 -17.67
CA VAL A 334 18.48 11.71 -18.74
C VAL A 334 17.48 11.62 -19.91
N ALA A 335 16.17 11.59 -19.65
CA ALA A 335 15.16 11.60 -20.70
C ALA A 335 15.19 12.90 -21.52
N ILE A 336 15.33 14.04 -20.85
CA ILE A 336 15.43 15.36 -21.51
C ILE A 336 16.71 15.44 -22.35
N GLU A 337 17.86 15.07 -21.78
CA GLU A 337 19.16 15.07 -22.45
C GLU A 337 19.20 14.12 -23.66
N ALA A 338 18.54 12.97 -23.55
CA ALA A 338 18.44 12.00 -24.64
C ALA A 338 17.70 12.57 -25.86
N LEU A 339 16.71 13.44 -25.61
CA LEU A 339 15.84 14.02 -26.63
C LEU A 339 16.24 15.46 -27.02
N ALA A 340 17.27 16.02 -26.38
CA ALA A 340 17.78 17.34 -26.68
C ALA A 340 18.25 17.45 -28.15
N GLY A 341 17.82 18.52 -28.81
CA GLY A 341 18.16 18.82 -30.22
C GLY A 341 17.29 18.13 -31.28
N PHE A 342 16.36 17.25 -30.88
CA PHE A 342 15.38 16.66 -31.80
C PHE A 342 14.10 17.51 -31.88
N ALA A 343 13.46 17.55 -33.05
CA ALA A 343 12.20 18.28 -33.26
C ALA A 343 10.99 17.44 -32.82
N VAL A 344 10.99 16.98 -31.57
CA VAL A 344 9.93 16.16 -30.97
C VAL A 344 9.27 16.88 -29.80
N ALA A 345 8.04 16.50 -29.47
CA ALA A 345 7.37 16.93 -28.25
C ALA A 345 7.76 16.01 -27.10
N THR A 346 8.78 16.39 -26.33
CA THR A 346 9.24 15.65 -25.15
C THR A 346 8.22 15.76 -24.02
N ARG A 347 7.77 14.61 -23.51
CA ARG A 347 6.85 14.54 -22.37
C ARG A 347 7.38 13.60 -21.29
N LEU A 348 7.28 14.03 -20.04
CA LEU A 348 7.76 13.32 -18.86
C LEU A 348 6.52 12.82 -18.10
N GLY A 349 6.28 11.52 -18.16
CA GLY A 349 5.23 10.87 -17.41
C GLY A 349 5.57 10.84 -15.92
N HIS A 350 4.66 11.34 -15.09
CA HIS A 350 4.76 11.49 -13.64
C HIS A 350 5.62 12.67 -13.18
N GLY A 351 6.96 12.54 -13.14
CA GLY A 351 7.84 13.56 -12.57
C GLY A 351 7.66 13.82 -11.07
N LEU A 352 7.29 12.78 -10.32
CA LEU A 352 7.12 12.85 -8.86
C LEU A 352 8.45 12.99 -8.11
N TYR A 353 9.52 12.34 -8.61
CA TYR A 353 10.86 12.32 -8.04
C TYR A 353 11.90 12.81 -9.04
N GLY A 354 13.07 13.24 -8.55
CA GLY A 354 14.18 13.71 -9.41
C GLY A 354 14.09 15.18 -9.84
N ALA A 355 13.12 15.94 -9.31
CA ALA A 355 12.88 17.35 -9.66
C ALA A 355 13.79 18.32 -8.88
N ASP A 356 15.11 18.16 -8.93
CA ASP A 356 16.07 19.13 -8.36
C ASP A 356 16.20 20.41 -9.23
N ASP A 357 16.94 21.42 -8.75
CA ASP A 357 17.00 22.74 -9.40
C ASP A 357 17.64 22.68 -10.80
N GLU A 358 18.62 21.78 -10.99
CA GLU A 358 19.25 21.53 -12.29
C GLU A 358 18.26 20.89 -13.25
N THR A 359 17.58 19.82 -12.81
CA THR A 359 16.58 19.13 -13.61
C THR A 359 15.41 20.04 -13.98
N LEU A 360 14.95 20.88 -13.05
CA LEU A 360 13.89 21.86 -13.32
C LEU A 360 14.30 22.88 -14.38
N SER A 361 15.54 23.37 -14.32
CA SER A 361 16.08 24.28 -15.34
C SER A 361 16.05 23.61 -16.71
N LEU A 362 16.47 22.34 -16.81
CA LEU A 362 16.42 21.56 -18.04
C LEU A 362 14.99 21.33 -18.55
N VAL A 363 14.02 21.06 -17.66
CA VAL A 363 12.60 20.92 -18.03
C VAL A 363 12.09 22.20 -18.69
N VAL A 364 12.42 23.36 -18.12
CA VAL A 364 11.98 24.67 -18.62
C VAL A 364 12.67 25.00 -19.95
N GLU A 365 13.99 24.85 -20.02
CA GLU A 365 14.80 25.13 -21.22
C GLU A 365 14.39 24.26 -22.42
N SER A 366 14.16 22.97 -22.19
CA SER A 366 13.72 22.03 -23.21
C SER A 366 12.25 22.17 -23.60
N ARG A 367 11.46 22.94 -22.83
CA ARG A 367 9.99 22.99 -22.90
C ARG A 367 9.34 21.60 -22.80
N ALA A 368 9.95 20.67 -22.08
CA ALA A 368 9.34 19.38 -21.79
C ALA A 368 8.02 19.58 -21.03
N THR A 369 7.01 18.79 -21.37
CA THR A 369 5.72 18.81 -20.63
C THR A 369 5.73 17.71 -19.58
N VAL A 370 5.52 18.09 -18.32
CA VAL A 370 5.34 17.14 -17.21
C VAL A 370 3.88 16.74 -17.13
N GLU A 371 3.60 15.45 -17.09
CA GLU A 371 2.26 14.87 -17.02
C GLU A 371 2.06 14.24 -15.64
N MET A 372 1.45 14.98 -14.70
CA MET A 372 1.34 14.57 -13.31
C MET A 372 0.06 13.76 -13.05
N ASN A 373 0.19 12.59 -12.44
CA ASN A 373 -0.88 11.60 -12.26
C ASN A 373 -1.18 11.32 -10.78
N LEU A 374 -1.60 12.34 -10.03
CA LEU A 374 -1.59 12.29 -8.56
C LEU A 374 -2.42 11.17 -7.93
N ASP A 375 -3.55 10.79 -8.54
CA ASP A 375 -4.37 9.67 -8.04
C ASP A 375 -3.64 8.33 -8.12
N SER A 376 -2.85 8.09 -9.18
CA SER A 376 -2.02 6.88 -9.30
C SER A 376 -0.72 7.01 -8.51
N ASN A 377 -0.12 8.21 -8.46
CA ASN A 377 1.07 8.46 -7.66
C ASN A 377 0.82 8.14 -6.18
N VAL A 378 -0.31 8.55 -5.60
CA VAL A 378 -0.66 8.14 -4.22
C VAL A 378 -1.06 6.67 -4.12
N ALA A 379 -1.54 6.05 -5.19
CA ALA A 379 -1.81 4.61 -5.19
C ALA A 379 -0.52 3.79 -5.07
N LEU A 380 0.54 4.21 -5.77
CA LEU A 380 1.77 3.43 -5.97
C LEU A 380 2.95 3.89 -5.11
N ASN A 381 2.95 5.15 -4.66
CA ASN A 381 4.06 5.76 -3.95
C ASN A 381 3.71 6.20 -2.53
N HIS A 382 4.74 6.30 -1.70
CA HIS A 382 4.63 6.82 -0.35
C HIS A 382 4.78 8.35 -0.37
N LEU A 383 3.67 9.06 -0.22
CA LEU A 383 3.65 10.51 0.04
C LEU A 383 3.21 10.73 1.49
N ALA A 384 4.08 11.31 2.32
CA ALA A 384 3.79 11.63 3.71
C ALA A 384 2.87 12.86 3.82
N SER A 385 2.94 13.75 2.83
CA SER A 385 2.02 14.84 2.62
C SER A 385 1.65 14.93 1.14
N GLY A 386 0.44 15.41 0.84
CA GLY A 386 0.12 15.80 -0.54
C GLY A 386 1.06 16.88 -1.09
N ARG A 387 1.75 17.62 -0.22
CA ARG A 387 2.79 18.60 -0.56
C ARG A 387 4.11 18.00 -1.04
N ASP A 388 4.30 16.69 -0.86
CA ASP A 388 5.51 16.01 -1.32
C ASP A 388 5.53 15.88 -2.85
N ALA A 389 4.36 15.97 -3.51
CA ALA A 389 4.31 16.04 -4.95
C ALA A 389 4.86 17.40 -5.44
N PRO A 390 5.91 17.43 -6.29
CA PRO A 390 6.63 18.66 -6.66
C PRO A 390 5.87 19.54 -7.67
N LEU A 391 4.56 19.34 -7.83
CA LEU A 391 3.74 20.01 -8.82
C LEU A 391 3.81 21.54 -8.69
N ARG A 392 3.81 22.07 -7.46
CA ARG A 392 3.96 23.51 -7.23
C ARG A 392 5.35 24.02 -7.62
N ARG A 393 6.39 23.23 -7.37
CA ARG A 393 7.78 23.58 -7.72
C ARG A 393 7.96 23.69 -9.24
N TYR A 394 7.37 22.78 -10.00
CA TYR A 394 7.34 22.89 -11.47
C TYR A 394 6.67 24.17 -11.95
N LEU A 395 5.50 24.52 -11.40
CA LEU A 395 4.78 25.72 -11.79
C LEU A 395 5.53 27.00 -11.42
N ASP A 396 6.13 27.07 -10.23
CA ASP A 396 6.93 28.22 -9.79
C ASP A 396 8.18 28.40 -10.66
N ALA A 397 8.75 27.31 -11.19
CA ALA A 397 9.85 27.35 -12.16
C ALA A 397 9.41 27.74 -13.59
N GLY A 398 8.10 27.79 -13.87
CA GLY A 398 7.55 28.08 -15.20
C GLY A 398 7.52 26.87 -16.13
N ALA A 399 7.58 25.64 -15.59
CA ALA A 399 7.47 24.42 -16.37
C ALA A 399 6.06 24.23 -16.95
N ARG A 400 5.98 23.49 -18.06
CA ARG A 400 4.72 23.08 -18.67
C ARG A 400 4.19 21.86 -17.94
N VAL A 401 2.99 21.95 -17.37
CA VAL A 401 2.41 20.84 -16.61
C VAL A 401 0.96 20.59 -16.99
N THR A 402 0.61 19.32 -17.09
CA THR A 402 -0.76 18.83 -17.25
C THR A 402 -1.10 17.80 -16.18
N LEU A 403 -2.38 17.53 -16.00
CA LEU A 403 -2.87 16.46 -15.12
C LEU A 403 -3.35 15.30 -15.98
N GLY A 404 -3.04 14.08 -15.57
CA GLY A 404 -3.49 12.85 -16.21
C GLY A 404 -4.12 11.88 -15.22
N SER A 405 -4.75 10.83 -15.72
CA SER A 405 -5.40 9.81 -14.89
C SER A 405 -4.59 8.54 -14.67
N ASP A 406 -3.59 8.29 -15.54
CA ASP A 406 -2.80 7.05 -15.71
C ASP A 406 -3.65 5.82 -16.10
N GLY A 407 -4.81 5.66 -15.48
CA GLY A 407 -5.84 4.74 -15.90
C GLY A 407 -6.99 4.91 -14.95
N TYR A 408 -7.88 5.87 -15.24
CA TYR A 408 -8.95 6.23 -14.30
C TYR A 408 -9.79 5.03 -13.86
N GLY A 409 -9.94 4.02 -14.73
CA GLY A 409 -10.67 2.80 -14.44
C GLY A 409 -10.00 1.89 -13.41
N ILE A 410 -8.67 1.92 -13.29
CA ILE A 410 -7.92 1.22 -12.25
C ILE A 410 -7.93 2.03 -10.96
N TYR A 411 -7.60 3.32 -11.04
CA TYR A 411 -7.33 4.13 -9.85
C TYR A 411 -8.58 4.80 -9.25
N GLY A 412 -9.72 4.74 -9.94
CA GLY A 412 -10.93 5.49 -9.60
C GLY A 412 -10.80 6.99 -9.85
N ALA A 413 -9.82 7.40 -10.65
CA ALA A 413 -9.50 8.80 -10.90
C ALA A 413 -10.59 9.49 -11.73
N SER A 414 -10.53 10.81 -11.78
CA SER A 414 -11.41 11.67 -12.57
C SER A 414 -10.73 13.02 -12.76
N ALA A 415 -11.21 13.81 -13.73
CA ALA A 415 -10.72 15.17 -13.92
C ALA A 415 -10.84 16.02 -12.62
N GLU A 416 -11.93 15.81 -11.87
CA GLU A 416 -12.15 16.47 -10.58
C GLU A 416 -11.20 16.02 -9.49
N SER A 417 -10.95 14.71 -9.35
CA SER A 417 -10.01 14.20 -8.35
C SER A 417 -8.58 14.65 -8.63
N ALA A 418 -8.16 14.64 -9.90
CA ALA A 418 -6.85 15.14 -10.31
C ALA A 418 -6.68 16.62 -9.96
N ALA A 419 -7.69 17.46 -10.27
CA ALA A 419 -7.67 18.88 -9.92
C ALA A 419 -7.62 19.10 -8.39
N ARG A 420 -8.40 18.32 -7.61
CA ARG A 420 -8.36 18.39 -6.15
C ARG A 420 -7.01 17.98 -5.59
N ALA A 421 -6.44 16.88 -6.07
CA ALA A 421 -5.12 16.43 -5.66
C ALA A 421 -4.04 17.48 -5.96
N ALA A 422 -4.14 18.19 -7.09
CA ALA A 422 -3.22 19.28 -7.42
C ALA A 422 -3.33 20.45 -6.41
N LEU A 423 -4.54 20.79 -5.96
CA LEU A 423 -4.72 21.80 -4.91
C LEU A 423 -4.08 21.35 -3.58
N VAL A 424 -4.16 20.06 -3.26
CA VAL A 424 -3.49 19.47 -2.09
C VAL A 424 -1.98 19.63 -2.19
N SER A 425 -1.40 19.42 -3.38
CA SER A 425 0.04 19.60 -3.63
C SER A 425 0.48 21.07 -3.70
N GLY A 426 -0.43 22.02 -3.46
CA GLY A 426 -0.11 23.44 -3.36
C GLY A 426 -0.26 24.26 -4.63
N VAL A 427 -0.86 23.68 -5.67
CA VAL A 427 -1.32 24.41 -6.84
C VAL A 427 -2.43 25.38 -6.43
N ARG A 428 -2.44 26.58 -6.99
CA ARG A 428 -3.49 27.57 -6.74
C ARG A 428 -4.60 27.40 -7.78
N PRO A 429 -5.87 27.74 -7.49
CA PRO A 429 -6.94 27.71 -8.48
C PRO A 429 -6.62 28.52 -9.76
N ALA A 430 -5.90 29.64 -9.63
CA ALA A 430 -5.44 30.44 -10.76
C ALA A 430 -4.40 29.73 -11.65
N ASP A 431 -3.61 28.80 -11.09
CA ASP A 431 -2.64 28.01 -11.86
C ASP A 431 -3.37 26.98 -12.76
N LEU A 432 -4.43 26.35 -12.23
CA LEU A 432 -5.31 25.45 -12.98
C LEU A 432 -6.01 26.18 -14.14
N ALA A 433 -6.57 27.35 -13.86
CA ALA A 433 -7.30 28.15 -14.85
C ALA A 433 -6.40 28.91 -15.85
N GLY A 434 -5.12 29.11 -15.51
CA GLY A 434 -4.17 29.90 -16.30
C GLY A 434 -3.11 29.03 -16.97
N PRO A 435 -1.89 28.93 -16.43
CA PRO A 435 -0.75 28.27 -17.07
C PRO A 435 -1.01 26.81 -17.44
N MET A 436 -1.69 26.03 -16.60
CA MET A 436 -1.98 24.62 -16.91
C MET A 436 -3.01 24.49 -18.04
N ARG A 437 -4.12 25.25 -17.95
CA ARG A 437 -5.11 25.30 -19.04
C ARG A 437 -4.51 25.74 -20.37
N ALA A 438 -3.60 26.71 -20.36
CA ALA A 438 -2.94 27.19 -21.57
C ALA A 438 -2.12 26.07 -22.25
N VAL A 439 -1.44 25.22 -21.46
CA VAL A 439 -0.71 24.06 -22.00
C VAL A 439 -1.67 23.06 -22.65
N GLU A 440 -2.80 22.77 -22.01
CA GLU A 440 -3.81 21.86 -22.55
C GLU A 440 -4.42 22.38 -23.86
N GLU A 441 -4.77 23.67 -23.93
CA GLU A 441 -5.29 24.31 -25.15
C GLU A 441 -4.24 24.30 -26.28
N GLU A 442 -2.97 24.54 -25.96
CA GLU A 442 -1.87 24.47 -26.93
C GLU A 442 -1.70 23.05 -27.50
N VAL A 443 -1.77 22.02 -26.65
CA VAL A 443 -1.72 20.62 -27.09
C VAL A 443 -2.90 20.27 -28.00
N ILE A 444 -4.12 20.69 -27.65
CA ILE A 444 -5.30 20.48 -28.49
C ILE A 444 -5.15 21.21 -29.83
N ALA A 445 -4.65 22.45 -29.83
CA ALA A 445 -4.42 23.21 -31.05
C ALA A 445 -3.38 22.54 -31.96
N ALA A 446 -2.26 22.09 -31.39
CA ALA A 446 -1.22 21.36 -32.10
C ALA A 446 -1.75 20.03 -32.68
N ALA A 447 -2.56 19.30 -31.92
CA ALA A 447 -3.22 18.09 -32.40
C ALA A 447 -4.16 18.38 -33.57
N ARG A 448 -4.98 19.43 -33.49
CA ARG A 448 -5.86 19.85 -34.59
C ARG A 448 -5.10 20.20 -35.86
N GLU A 449 -3.95 20.87 -35.74
CA GLU A 449 -3.10 21.19 -36.89
C GLU A 449 -2.47 19.94 -37.49
N ARG A 450 -1.94 19.04 -36.64
CA ARG A 450 -1.40 17.73 -37.07
C ARG A 450 -2.45 16.88 -37.78
N ASP A 451 -3.70 16.92 -37.31
CA ASP A 451 -4.78 16.08 -37.82
C ASP A 451 -5.50 16.71 -39.03
N ARG A 452 -5.28 18.01 -39.29
CA ARG A 452 -5.84 18.79 -40.40
C ARG A 452 -5.65 18.14 -41.78
N PRO A 453 -4.49 17.53 -42.11
CA PRO A 453 -4.24 16.97 -43.44
C PRO A 453 -4.93 15.63 -43.75
N ALA A 454 -5.61 14.97 -42.81
CA ALA A 454 -5.98 13.56 -42.99
C ALA A 454 -7.46 13.27 -42.73
N ARG A 455 -8.26 13.18 -43.81
CA ARG A 455 -9.55 12.45 -43.74
C ARG A 455 -9.74 11.35 -44.78
N ARG A 456 -8.87 11.12 -45.77
CA ARG A 456 -9.21 10.16 -46.84
C ARG A 456 -8.02 9.33 -47.32
N ALA A 457 -8.00 8.06 -46.90
CA ALA A 457 -7.25 6.93 -47.46
C ALA A 457 -5.85 6.59 -46.89
N PHE A 458 -5.60 6.75 -45.58
CA PHE A 458 -4.49 6.00 -44.98
C PHE A 458 -4.82 4.50 -44.99
N ALA A 459 -4.13 3.74 -45.84
CA ALA A 459 -4.26 2.30 -45.90
C ALA A 459 -3.31 1.67 -44.87
N VAL A 460 -3.87 1.04 -43.83
CA VAL A 460 -3.07 0.40 -42.78
C VAL A 460 -2.22 -0.73 -43.37
N PRO A 461 -0.87 -0.60 -43.39
CA PRO A 461 0.01 -1.62 -43.93
C PRO A 461 -0.11 -2.94 -43.16
N ASP A 462 0.11 -4.05 -43.86
CA ASP A 462 0.21 -5.38 -43.24
C ASP A 462 1.37 -5.49 -42.25
N ASP A 463 1.35 -6.55 -41.44
CA ASP A 463 2.39 -6.79 -40.46
C ASP A 463 3.75 -7.11 -41.10
N LEU A 464 4.81 -6.50 -40.56
CA LEU A 464 6.19 -6.80 -40.95
C LEU A 464 6.68 -8.03 -40.19
N ALA A 465 7.44 -8.90 -40.86
CA ALA A 465 8.16 -9.96 -40.18
C ALA A 465 9.24 -9.36 -39.26
N PRO A 466 9.45 -9.92 -38.05
CA PRO A 466 10.55 -9.50 -37.19
C PRO A 466 11.88 -9.82 -37.88
N VAL A 467 12.84 -8.90 -37.80
CA VAL A 467 14.20 -9.12 -38.37
C VAL A 467 15.29 -8.96 -37.31
N ALA A 468 15.01 -8.23 -36.23
CA ALA A 468 15.92 -8.09 -35.10
C ALA A 468 15.59 -9.13 -34.02
N PHE A 469 14.32 -9.24 -33.62
CA PHE A 469 13.87 -10.22 -32.62
C PHE A 469 13.63 -11.61 -33.26
N THR A 470 14.73 -12.31 -33.52
CA THR A 470 14.72 -13.61 -34.22
C THR A 470 14.68 -14.80 -33.26
N ASP A 471 14.34 -15.99 -33.77
CA ASP A 471 14.38 -17.25 -33.00
C ASP A 471 15.77 -17.52 -32.39
N GLU A 472 16.83 -17.08 -33.07
CA GLU A 472 18.21 -17.18 -32.58
C GLU A 472 18.45 -16.30 -31.34
N VAL A 473 17.91 -15.09 -31.34
CA VAL A 473 17.96 -14.19 -30.18
C VAL A 473 17.19 -14.80 -29.00
N VAL A 474 16.01 -15.37 -29.25
CA VAL A 474 15.21 -16.09 -28.24
C VAL A 474 15.99 -17.28 -27.68
N ARG A 475 16.62 -18.09 -28.55
CA ARG A 475 17.45 -19.24 -28.15
C ARG A 475 18.62 -18.81 -27.27
N ARG A 476 19.42 -17.84 -27.71
CA ARG A 476 20.56 -17.27 -26.96
C ARG A 476 20.14 -16.80 -25.57
N ARG A 477 18.98 -16.15 -25.44
CA ARG A 477 18.45 -15.68 -24.15
C ARG A 477 18.03 -16.82 -23.23
N ARG A 478 17.32 -17.83 -23.76
CA ARG A 478 16.96 -19.04 -23.00
C ARG A 478 18.21 -19.74 -22.47
N GLU A 479 19.26 -19.81 -23.28
CA GLU A 479 20.55 -20.37 -22.87
C GLU A 479 21.22 -19.54 -21.76
N ALA A 480 21.16 -18.21 -21.85
CA ALA A 480 21.69 -17.33 -20.80
C ALA A 480 20.93 -17.48 -19.47
N ILE A 481 19.59 -17.57 -19.51
CA ILE A 481 18.75 -17.83 -18.33
C ILE A 481 19.11 -19.18 -17.71
N ALA A 482 19.18 -20.24 -18.54
CA ALA A 482 19.54 -21.58 -18.08
C ALA A 482 20.95 -21.62 -17.46
N ALA A 483 21.92 -20.91 -18.07
CA ALA A 483 23.28 -20.82 -17.54
C ALA A 483 23.33 -20.08 -16.19
N ARG A 484 22.55 -19.00 -16.03
CA ARG A 484 22.42 -18.27 -14.76
C ARG A 484 21.81 -19.15 -13.68
N ASP A 485 20.69 -19.80 -13.98
CA ASP A 485 19.98 -20.66 -13.04
C ASP A 485 20.86 -21.86 -12.63
N HIS A 486 21.65 -22.40 -13.56
CA HIS A 486 22.66 -23.42 -13.29
C HIS A 486 23.76 -22.91 -12.35
N ALA A 487 24.33 -21.73 -12.61
CA ALA A 487 25.37 -21.14 -11.76
C ALA A 487 24.88 -20.86 -10.33
N LEU A 488 23.61 -20.44 -10.18
CA LEU A 488 22.97 -20.28 -8.87
C LEU A 488 22.87 -21.63 -8.14
N ALA A 489 22.43 -22.68 -8.83
CA ALA A 489 22.33 -24.02 -8.25
C ALA A 489 23.71 -24.57 -7.84
N GLU A 490 24.73 -24.41 -8.69
CA GLU A 490 26.11 -24.81 -8.38
C GLU A 490 26.64 -24.07 -7.14
N ARG A 491 26.35 -22.76 -7.02
CA ARG A 491 26.75 -21.98 -5.85
C ARG A 491 26.10 -22.48 -4.58
N LEU A 492 24.80 -22.73 -4.59
CA LEU A 492 24.07 -23.24 -3.41
C LEU A 492 24.60 -24.61 -2.99
N ALA A 493 24.90 -25.48 -3.96
CA ALA A 493 25.53 -26.78 -3.72
C ALA A 493 26.94 -26.62 -3.12
N ALA A 494 27.77 -25.72 -3.66
CA ALA A 494 29.12 -25.45 -3.13
C ALA A 494 29.10 -24.88 -1.69
N LEU A 495 28.07 -24.11 -1.34
CA LEU A 495 27.86 -23.61 0.02
C LEU A 495 27.27 -24.67 0.97
N SER A 496 26.91 -25.85 0.47
CA SER A 496 26.21 -26.90 1.23
C SER A 496 24.92 -26.40 1.90
N VAL A 497 24.21 -25.49 1.22
CA VAL A 497 22.94 -24.91 1.71
C VAL A 497 21.77 -25.65 1.06
N PRO A 498 20.90 -26.32 1.83
CA PRO A 498 19.71 -26.97 1.29
C PRO A 498 18.73 -25.95 0.70
N VAL A 499 18.12 -26.28 -0.43
CA VAL A 499 17.09 -25.46 -1.08
C VAL A 499 15.72 -26.04 -0.76
N LEU A 500 14.84 -25.21 -0.20
CA LEU A 500 13.46 -25.54 0.12
C LEU A 500 12.56 -25.08 -1.01
N ASP A 501 11.63 -25.92 -1.46
CA ASP A 501 10.47 -25.46 -2.20
C ASP A 501 9.41 -24.90 -1.23
N ARG A 502 8.29 -24.38 -1.76
CA ARG A 502 7.24 -23.78 -0.91
C ARG A 502 6.67 -24.76 0.12
N ALA A 503 6.40 -26.01 -0.29
CA ALA A 503 5.81 -27.00 0.59
C ALA A 503 6.78 -27.41 1.70
N SER A 504 8.04 -27.64 1.35
CA SER A 504 9.13 -27.97 2.28
C SER A 504 9.43 -26.82 3.22
N PHE A 505 9.35 -25.58 2.73
CA PHE A 505 9.46 -24.40 3.60
C PHE A 505 8.34 -24.36 4.64
N LEU A 506 7.08 -24.55 4.22
CA LEU A 506 5.94 -24.50 5.14
C LEU A 506 6.03 -25.61 6.21
N ALA A 507 6.45 -26.81 5.81
CA ALA A 507 6.73 -27.90 6.74
C ALA A 507 7.91 -27.58 7.67
N PHE A 508 8.97 -26.95 7.16
CA PHE A 508 10.13 -26.53 7.95
C PHE A 508 9.79 -25.39 8.94
N ALA A 509 8.84 -24.53 8.60
CA ALA A 509 8.34 -23.47 9.44
C ALA A 509 7.34 -23.94 10.51
N GLU A 510 6.80 -25.17 10.40
CA GLU A 510 5.78 -25.68 11.31
C GLU A 510 6.26 -25.66 12.77
N GLY A 511 5.41 -25.10 13.65
CA GLY A 511 5.70 -24.94 15.08
C GLY A 511 6.72 -23.85 15.43
N ARG A 512 7.24 -23.10 14.44
CA ARG A 512 8.16 -21.97 14.64
C ARG A 512 7.52 -20.64 14.27
N HIS A 513 8.00 -19.58 14.90
CA HIS A 513 7.75 -18.20 14.54
C HIS A 513 8.63 -17.79 13.39
N VAL A 514 8.01 -17.57 12.23
CA VAL A 514 8.69 -17.01 11.07
C VAL A 514 8.81 -15.50 11.23
N VAL A 515 10.04 -14.99 11.18
CA VAL A 515 10.33 -13.56 11.24
C VAL A 515 11.10 -13.15 10.00
N SER A 516 10.48 -12.34 9.15
CA SER A 516 11.19 -11.69 8.04
C SER A 516 11.97 -10.50 8.56
N ILE A 517 13.24 -10.42 8.17
CA ILE A 517 14.12 -9.30 8.50
C ILE A 517 14.64 -8.72 7.20
N ALA A 518 14.30 -7.46 6.97
CA ALA A 518 14.75 -6.69 5.82
C ALA A 518 15.42 -5.40 6.26
N GLY A 519 16.45 -4.98 5.53
CA GLY A 519 17.21 -3.81 5.91
C GLY A 519 18.16 -3.30 4.86
N ALA A 520 18.98 -2.32 5.26
CA ALA A 520 19.98 -1.74 4.37
C ALA A 520 20.92 -2.82 3.79
N TRP A 521 21.05 -2.78 2.46
CA TRP A 521 21.77 -3.75 1.63
C TRP A 521 22.82 -3.05 0.75
N LYS A 522 24.03 -3.64 0.66
CA LYS A 522 25.17 -3.20 -0.16
C LYS A 522 25.32 -1.67 -0.22
N HIS A 523 24.90 -1.03 -1.32
CA HIS A 523 25.03 0.42 -1.52
C HIS A 523 24.31 1.25 -0.44
N SER A 524 23.12 0.83 -0.02
CA SER A 524 22.37 1.55 1.02
C SER A 524 22.97 1.37 2.41
N TRP A 525 23.71 0.28 2.64
CA TRP A 525 24.50 0.07 3.86
C TRP A 525 25.78 0.89 3.84
N ASP A 526 26.48 0.92 2.70
CA ASP A 526 27.73 1.67 2.51
C ASP A 526 27.50 3.18 2.63
N ALA A 527 26.33 3.67 2.21
CA ALA A 527 25.93 5.07 2.31
C ALA A 527 25.58 5.55 3.74
N MET A 528 25.41 4.64 4.71
CA MET A 528 25.12 5.02 6.09
C MET A 528 26.36 5.59 6.80
N SER A 529 26.14 6.49 7.76
CA SER A 529 27.22 6.97 8.62
C SER A 529 27.79 5.83 9.48
N GLU A 530 29.03 5.98 9.94
CA GLU A 530 29.67 4.96 10.79
C GLU A 530 28.91 4.76 12.11
N GLY A 531 28.48 5.85 12.75
CA GLY A 531 27.69 5.79 13.99
C GLY A 531 26.31 5.13 13.79
N ASP A 532 25.67 5.39 12.65
CA ASP A 532 24.42 4.75 12.27
C ASP A 532 24.56 3.24 12.06
N ARG A 533 25.62 2.82 11.35
CA ARG A 533 25.92 1.38 11.17
C ARG A 533 26.19 0.70 12.49
N ALA A 534 27.02 1.30 13.35
CA ALA A 534 27.34 0.75 14.67
C ALA A 534 26.10 0.56 15.55
N ARG A 535 25.17 1.53 15.52
CA ARG A 535 23.91 1.42 16.25
C ARG A 535 23.03 0.29 15.70
N VAL A 536 22.82 0.24 14.38
CA VAL A 536 21.99 -0.82 13.77
C VAL A 536 22.58 -2.20 14.05
N GLU A 537 23.89 -2.36 13.96
CA GLU A 537 24.59 -3.61 14.28
C GLU A 537 24.39 -4.01 15.74
N MET A 538 24.59 -3.08 16.69
CA MET A 538 24.38 -3.33 18.12
C MET A 538 22.95 -3.78 18.43
N GLU A 539 21.95 -3.08 17.90
CA GLU A 539 20.54 -3.40 18.18
C GLU A 539 20.10 -4.72 17.51
N LEU A 540 20.54 -5.00 16.29
CA LEU A 540 20.25 -6.28 15.64
C LEU A 540 20.95 -7.45 16.34
N ALA A 541 22.16 -7.24 16.88
CA ALA A 541 22.83 -8.24 17.70
C ALA A 541 22.05 -8.52 18.98
N ALA A 542 21.64 -7.47 19.72
CA ALA A 542 20.84 -7.62 20.94
C ALA A 542 19.49 -8.31 20.66
N PHE A 543 18.84 -7.98 19.54
CA PHE A 543 17.64 -8.66 19.09
C PHE A 543 17.89 -10.14 18.86
N VAL A 544 18.85 -10.49 18.00
CA VAL A 544 19.14 -11.89 17.67
C VAL A 544 19.55 -12.67 18.91
N ASP A 545 20.29 -12.07 19.84
CA ASP A 545 20.74 -12.70 21.09
C ASP A 545 19.59 -12.98 22.08
N ALA A 546 18.50 -12.21 22.01
CA ALA A 546 17.32 -12.39 22.86
C ALA A 546 16.32 -13.43 22.32
N LEU A 547 16.47 -13.91 21.08
CA LEU A 547 15.56 -14.88 20.48
C LEU A 547 15.68 -16.28 21.11
N ASP A 548 14.54 -16.98 21.21
CA ASP A 548 14.48 -18.40 21.55
C ASP A 548 14.83 -19.24 20.31
N VAL A 549 15.96 -19.93 20.40
CA VAL A 549 16.53 -20.74 19.32
C VAL A 549 15.65 -21.90 18.87
N ALA A 550 14.79 -22.41 19.76
CA ALA A 550 13.90 -23.53 19.45
C ALA A 550 12.60 -23.08 18.77
N ARG A 551 12.22 -21.80 18.95
CA ARG A 551 10.91 -21.29 18.53
C ARG A 551 10.96 -20.37 17.33
N VAL A 552 12.11 -19.88 16.89
CA VAL A 552 12.19 -18.85 15.85
C VAL A 552 12.88 -19.36 14.58
N LEU A 553 12.34 -18.98 13.43
CA LEU A 553 12.94 -19.13 12.10
C LEU A 553 13.06 -17.75 11.46
N LEU A 554 14.25 -17.39 11.01
CA LEU A 554 14.48 -16.10 10.35
C LEU A 554 14.43 -16.23 8.83
N LEU A 555 13.75 -15.29 8.17
CA LEU A 555 13.84 -15.07 6.73
C LEU A 555 14.69 -13.82 6.48
N THR A 556 15.72 -13.94 5.65
CA THR A 556 16.54 -12.81 5.17
C THR A 556 16.71 -12.93 3.65
N GLY A 557 17.35 -11.99 2.97
CA GLY A 557 17.71 -12.17 1.55
C GLY A 557 18.90 -13.09 1.29
N GLY A 558 19.52 -13.67 2.32
CA GLY A 558 20.58 -14.67 2.17
C GLY A 558 21.92 -14.12 1.64
N THR A 559 22.10 -12.81 1.55
CA THR A 559 23.36 -12.24 1.09
C THR A 559 24.33 -11.97 2.24
N ARG A 560 25.62 -11.90 1.95
CA ARG A 560 26.66 -11.53 2.93
C ARG A 560 26.68 -10.04 3.30
N PHE A 561 25.76 -9.23 2.76
CA PHE A 561 25.85 -7.78 2.83
C PHE A 561 24.89 -7.19 3.86
N GLY A 562 25.32 -6.10 4.50
CA GLY A 562 24.49 -5.27 5.38
C GLY A 562 23.73 -6.04 6.45
N VAL A 563 22.45 -5.69 6.63
CA VAL A 563 21.57 -6.29 7.66
C VAL A 563 21.45 -7.81 7.51
N GLU A 564 21.32 -8.30 6.29
CA GLU A 564 21.14 -9.74 6.02
C GLU A 564 22.35 -10.56 6.48
N GLY A 565 23.56 -10.09 6.16
CA GLY A 565 24.80 -10.74 6.54
C GLY A 565 25.02 -10.74 8.05
N LEU A 566 24.78 -9.60 8.71
CA LEU A 566 24.94 -9.45 10.17
C LEU A 566 24.00 -10.37 10.95
N VAL A 567 22.71 -10.32 10.61
CA VAL A 567 21.68 -11.15 11.25
C VAL A 567 21.94 -12.63 10.97
N GLY A 568 22.23 -12.98 9.71
CA GLY A 568 22.50 -14.35 9.30
C GLY A 568 23.66 -14.99 10.06
N ALA A 569 24.80 -14.29 10.12
CA ALA A 569 25.99 -14.77 10.83
C ALA A 569 25.75 -14.95 12.33
N ARG A 570 25.10 -13.96 12.97
CA ARG A 570 24.80 -14.02 14.41
C ARG A 570 23.80 -15.12 14.74
N ALA A 571 22.72 -15.24 13.98
CA ALA A 571 21.67 -16.23 14.18
C ALA A 571 22.20 -17.65 13.99
N ARG A 572 23.02 -17.89 12.95
CA ARG A 572 23.70 -19.16 12.73
C ARG A 572 24.63 -19.52 13.88
N GLY A 573 25.38 -18.55 14.41
CA GLY A 573 26.23 -18.75 15.60
C GLY A 573 25.47 -19.19 16.85
N ARG A 574 24.17 -18.86 16.96
CA ARG A 574 23.28 -19.29 18.05
C ARG A 574 22.49 -20.56 17.73
N GLY A 575 22.61 -21.13 16.53
CA GLY A 575 21.82 -22.28 16.08
C GLY A 575 20.38 -21.93 15.68
N ILE A 576 20.07 -20.66 15.43
CA ILE A 576 18.77 -20.25 14.90
C ILE A 576 18.73 -20.56 13.40
N PRO A 577 17.71 -21.27 12.87
CA PRO A 577 17.57 -21.49 11.45
C PRO A 577 17.29 -20.18 10.72
N VAL A 578 18.07 -19.92 9.67
CA VAL A 578 17.93 -18.78 8.76
C VAL A 578 17.70 -19.29 7.35
N VAL A 579 16.61 -18.88 6.72
CA VAL A 579 16.30 -19.18 5.32
C VAL A 579 16.56 -17.93 4.48
N GLY A 580 17.47 -18.02 3.52
CA GLY A 580 17.68 -16.98 2.51
C GLY A 580 16.57 -17.02 1.47
N ALA A 581 15.67 -16.07 1.50
CA ALA A 581 14.68 -15.79 0.46
C ALA A 581 15.35 -15.08 -0.73
N ILE A 582 15.79 -15.87 -1.69
CA ILE A 582 16.55 -15.44 -2.87
C ILE A 582 15.69 -15.48 -4.14
N VAL A 583 16.21 -14.93 -5.22
CA VAL A 583 15.59 -14.97 -6.56
C VAL A 583 16.52 -15.59 -7.59
N SER A 584 16.01 -16.07 -8.71
CA SER A 584 16.84 -16.64 -9.79
C SER A 584 17.92 -15.68 -10.30
N GLU A 585 17.66 -14.38 -10.24
CA GLU A 585 18.61 -13.30 -10.60
C GLU A 585 19.63 -12.95 -9.51
N THR A 586 19.59 -13.61 -8.35
CA THR A 586 20.52 -13.31 -7.26
C THR A 586 21.94 -13.64 -7.70
N GLU A 587 22.84 -12.65 -7.62
CA GLU A 587 24.25 -12.84 -7.97
C GLU A 587 24.85 -13.97 -7.12
N PRO A 588 25.31 -15.09 -7.71
CA PRO A 588 25.77 -16.24 -6.93
C PRO A 588 26.91 -15.88 -5.96
N ALA A 589 27.79 -14.97 -6.35
CA ALA A 589 28.91 -14.52 -5.51
C ALA A 589 28.48 -13.76 -4.25
N SER A 590 27.24 -13.23 -4.20
CA SER A 590 26.69 -12.52 -3.03
C SER A 590 26.26 -13.46 -1.90
N LEU A 591 25.97 -14.73 -2.23
CA LEU A 591 25.50 -15.73 -1.29
C LEU A 591 26.65 -16.27 -0.43
N ALA A 592 26.38 -16.53 0.84
CA ALA A 592 27.36 -17.01 1.80
C ALA A 592 26.72 -17.99 2.80
N SER A 593 27.45 -19.04 3.17
CA SER A 593 26.99 -20.06 4.12
C SER A 593 26.88 -19.53 5.55
N GLU A 594 27.58 -18.43 5.83
CA GLU A 594 27.56 -17.69 7.07
C GLU A 594 26.25 -16.91 7.23
N ALA A 595 25.64 -16.48 6.12
CA ALA A 595 24.42 -15.68 6.13
C ALA A 595 23.12 -16.49 6.21
N MET A 596 23.16 -17.81 5.95
CA MET A 596 21.97 -18.65 5.96
C MET A 596 22.24 -20.11 6.32
N THR A 597 21.19 -20.83 6.70
CA THR A 597 21.20 -22.28 6.90
C THR A 597 20.51 -23.03 5.76
N HIS A 598 19.51 -22.40 5.14
CA HIS A 598 18.72 -22.92 4.02
C HIS A 598 18.48 -21.79 3.02
N ALA A 599 18.10 -22.11 1.79
CA ALA A 599 17.67 -21.14 0.79
C ALA A 599 16.26 -21.47 0.28
N HIS A 600 15.52 -20.45 -0.13
CA HIS A 600 14.26 -20.61 -0.83
C HIS A 600 14.23 -19.62 -2.00
N VAL A 601 14.10 -20.13 -3.23
CA VAL A 601 13.96 -19.29 -4.42
C VAL A 601 12.50 -18.84 -4.51
N VAL A 602 12.21 -17.63 -4.02
CA VAL A 602 10.83 -17.12 -3.91
C VAL A 602 10.28 -16.58 -5.23
N ALA A 603 11.14 -16.13 -6.13
CA ALA A 603 10.75 -15.51 -7.39
C ALA A 603 11.87 -15.57 -8.44
N ALA A 604 11.58 -15.17 -9.68
CA ALA A 604 12.58 -15.11 -10.73
C ALA A 604 13.45 -13.84 -10.61
N THR A 605 12.81 -12.71 -10.31
CA THR A 605 13.46 -11.39 -10.29
C THR A 605 13.39 -10.73 -8.91
N LEU A 606 14.33 -9.83 -8.62
CA LEU A 606 14.30 -9.05 -7.36
C LEU A 606 13.01 -8.24 -7.21
N TYR A 607 12.45 -7.83 -8.35
CA TYR A 607 11.19 -7.11 -8.42
C TYR A 607 10.02 -7.92 -7.84
N GLU A 608 9.92 -9.21 -8.18
CA GLU A 608 8.85 -10.09 -7.70
C GLU A 608 9.05 -10.57 -6.25
N LYS A 609 10.30 -10.46 -5.74
CA LYS A 609 10.71 -11.01 -4.44
C LYS A 609 9.79 -10.56 -3.30
N CYS A 610 9.54 -9.24 -3.22
CA CYS A 610 8.83 -8.64 -2.09
C CYS A 610 7.47 -9.30 -1.86
N ALA A 611 6.61 -9.34 -2.88
CA ALA A 611 5.28 -9.92 -2.72
C ALA A 611 5.32 -11.42 -2.39
N ARG A 612 6.17 -12.19 -3.08
CA ARG A 612 6.28 -13.64 -2.86
C ARG A 612 6.82 -13.98 -1.47
N LEU A 613 7.76 -13.18 -0.97
CA LEU A 613 8.26 -13.29 0.39
C LEU A 613 7.15 -13.04 1.41
N TYR A 614 6.37 -11.96 1.28
CA TYR A 614 5.36 -11.64 2.30
C TYR A 614 4.09 -12.50 2.20
N GLU A 615 3.75 -13.06 1.04
CA GLU A 615 2.78 -14.16 0.94
C GLU A 615 3.21 -15.39 1.74
N LEU A 616 4.52 -15.65 1.82
CA LEU A 616 5.08 -16.75 2.62
C LEU A 616 5.03 -16.45 4.12
N VAL A 617 5.33 -15.22 4.51
CA VAL A 617 5.19 -14.74 5.90
C VAL A 617 3.73 -14.82 6.34
N ASP A 618 2.79 -14.36 5.52
CA ASP A 618 1.35 -14.44 5.79
C ASP A 618 0.87 -15.88 5.99
N ALA A 619 1.28 -16.78 5.09
CA ALA A 619 0.91 -18.20 5.15
C ALA A 619 1.39 -18.91 6.42
N THR A 620 2.37 -18.34 7.15
CA THR A 620 2.91 -18.89 8.40
C THR A 620 2.44 -18.12 9.64
N GLY A 621 1.63 -17.07 9.49
CA GLY A 621 1.27 -16.17 10.58
C GLY A 621 2.49 -15.45 11.17
N GLY A 622 3.51 -15.22 10.35
CA GLY A 622 4.79 -14.64 10.74
C GLY A 622 4.72 -13.14 11.02
N ALA A 623 5.88 -12.55 11.31
CA ALA A 623 6.03 -11.12 11.56
C ALA A 623 7.23 -10.53 10.80
N CYS A 624 7.28 -9.20 10.70
CA CYS A 624 8.30 -8.50 9.92
C CYS A 624 9.09 -7.52 10.80
N VAL A 625 10.39 -7.43 10.54
CA VAL A 625 11.30 -6.50 11.21
C VAL A 625 12.06 -5.73 10.12
N PHE A 626 12.01 -4.40 10.21
CA PHE A 626 12.66 -3.52 9.24
C PHE A 626 13.75 -2.67 9.92
N ALA A 627 14.96 -2.67 9.37
CA ALA A 627 16.09 -1.93 9.94
C ALA A 627 16.98 -1.25 8.87
N GLY A 628 17.17 0.07 8.96
CA GLY A 628 17.92 0.84 7.96
C GLY A 628 17.06 1.17 6.74
N GLY A 629 17.58 1.13 5.52
CA GLY A 629 16.79 1.61 4.41
C GLY A 629 17.30 1.44 2.99
N GLY A 630 16.49 1.98 2.09
CA GLY A 630 16.58 1.90 0.64
C GLY A 630 15.16 1.81 0.08
N GLN A 631 15.00 1.77 -1.24
CA GLN A 631 13.67 1.59 -1.84
C GLN A 631 13.07 0.22 -1.49
N ILE A 632 13.90 -0.84 -1.51
CA ILE A 632 13.48 -2.21 -1.19
C ILE A 632 12.78 -2.26 0.18
N VAL A 633 13.39 -1.70 1.23
CA VAL A 633 12.80 -1.70 2.58
C VAL A 633 11.46 -0.95 2.60
N ARG A 634 11.29 0.13 1.81
CA ARG A 634 9.99 0.82 1.70
C ARG A 634 8.91 -0.06 1.07
N ASP A 635 9.25 -0.72 -0.03
CA ASP A 635 8.33 -1.61 -0.74
C ASP A 635 7.92 -2.78 0.14
N GLU A 636 8.87 -3.35 0.89
CA GLU A 636 8.64 -4.44 1.82
C GLU A 636 7.77 -4.04 3.03
N ILE A 637 7.97 -2.84 3.61
CA ILE A 637 7.08 -2.29 4.64
C ILE A 637 5.65 -2.14 4.08
N GLN A 638 5.52 -1.64 2.85
CA GLN A 638 4.21 -1.45 2.23
C GLN A 638 3.51 -2.79 1.95
N ALA A 639 4.24 -3.81 1.50
CA ALA A 639 3.70 -5.15 1.31
C ALA A 639 3.19 -5.75 2.63
N ALA A 640 3.97 -5.62 3.71
CA ALA A 640 3.55 -6.07 5.03
C ALA A 640 2.26 -5.36 5.49
N LYS A 641 2.17 -4.03 5.34
CA LYS A 641 0.95 -3.26 5.63
C LYS A 641 -0.26 -3.74 4.82
N ASN A 642 -0.08 -3.95 3.52
CA ASN A 642 -1.16 -4.32 2.61
C ASN A 642 -1.77 -5.68 2.96
N LEU A 643 -0.93 -6.62 3.40
CA LEU A 643 -1.35 -7.94 3.86
C LEU A 643 -1.84 -7.95 5.32
N GLY A 644 -1.76 -6.81 6.03
CA GLY A 644 -2.10 -6.76 7.45
C GLY A 644 -1.13 -7.55 8.32
N LEU A 645 0.09 -7.78 7.82
CA LEU A 645 1.12 -8.51 8.54
C LEU A 645 1.61 -7.69 9.73
N PRO A 646 1.85 -8.32 10.87
CA PRO A 646 2.41 -7.58 11.98
C PRO A 646 3.88 -7.27 11.74
N TYR A 647 4.27 -6.03 12.03
CA TYR A 647 5.64 -5.60 11.82
C TYR A 647 6.08 -4.53 12.82
N VAL A 648 7.40 -4.38 12.93
CA VAL A 648 8.07 -3.27 13.61
C VAL A 648 9.19 -2.70 12.74
N ALA A 649 9.45 -1.41 12.91
CA ALA A 649 10.51 -0.69 12.21
C ALA A 649 11.47 -0.07 13.23
N LEU A 650 12.75 -0.45 13.15
CA LEU A 650 13.80 0.11 13.99
C LEU A 650 14.00 1.59 13.63
N SER A 651 13.85 2.46 14.63
CA SER A 651 14.06 3.89 14.50
C SER A 651 15.51 4.18 14.10
N GLY A 652 15.75 5.30 13.42
CA GLY A 652 17.11 5.73 13.04
C GLY A 652 17.21 6.16 11.57
N PRO A 653 18.27 5.76 10.85
CA PRO A 653 18.49 6.14 9.46
C PRO A 653 17.68 5.28 8.48
N GLY A 654 17.52 5.78 7.26
CA GLY A 654 16.90 5.04 6.17
C GLY A 654 15.36 4.94 6.26
N ALA A 655 14.81 4.05 5.43
CA ALA A 655 13.39 3.83 5.23
C ALA A 655 12.66 3.37 6.50
N SER A 656 13.25 2.46 7.29
CA SER A 656 12.65 2.01 8.54
C SER A 656 12.54 3.15 9.54
N GLY A 657 13.56 4.01 9.61
CA GLY A 657 13.57 5.17 10.50
C GLY A 657 12.59 6.26 10.09
N ALA A 658 12.42 6.49 8.77
CA ALA A 658 11.36 7.37 8.26
C ALA A 658 9.97 6.85 8.63
N HIS A 659 9.71 5.57 8.34
CA HIS A 659 8.44 4.92 8.68
C HIS A 659 8.15 4.94 10.19
N ALA A 660 9.16 4.72 11.03
CA ALA A 660 9.02 4.76 12.49
C ALA A 660 8.59 6.15 12.99
N ARG A 661 9.01 7.24 12.35
CA ARG A 661 8.56 8.61 12.70
C ARG A 661 7.11 8.85 12.30
N GLU A 662 6.69 8.31 11.15
CA GLU A 662 5.32 8.45 10.64
C GLU A 662 4.31 7.59 11.40
N ARG A 663 4.73 6.41 11.86
CA ARG A 663 3.90 5.44 12.58
C ARG A 663 4.54 5.05 13.91
N PRO A 664 4.44 5.89 14.96
CA PRO A 664 5.01 5.61 16.29
C PRO A 664 4.57 4.27 16.88
N ALA A 665 3.35 3.79 16.56
CA ALA A 665 2.85 2.50 17.02
C ALA A 665 3.59 1.27 16.46
N ALA A 666 4.32 1.44 15.35
CA ALA A 666 5.18 0.40 14.76
C ALA A 666 6.68 0.67 15.01
N ALA A 667 7.01 1.74 15.74
CA ALA A 667 8.39 2.12 16.01
C ALA A 667 8.95 1.30 17.16
N VAL A 668 10.20 0.89 17.01
CA VAL A 668 11.02 0.30 18.08
C VAL A 668 12.37 0.97 18.09
N HIS A 669 12.97 1.09 19.27
CA HIS A 669 14.21 1.80 19.50
C HIS A 669 15.37 0.87 19.78
N THR A 670 15.08 -0.33 20.30
CA THR A 670 16.06 -1.30 20.75
C THR A 670 15.80 -2.72 20.22
N GLY A 671 16.86 -3.53 20.18
CA GLY A 671 16.75 -4.95 19.83
C GLY A 671 15.89 -5.75 20.81
N ALA A 672 15.87 -5.35 22.08
CA ALA A 672 15.03 -5.97 23.10
C ALA A 672 13.53 -5.76 22.82
N GLU A 673 13.13 -4.59 22.33
CA GLU A 673 11.75 -4.33 21.90
C GLU A 673 11.36 -5.16 20.68
N ILE A 674 12.28 -5.33 19.73
CA ILE A 674 12.06 -6.23 18.58
C ILE A 674 11.87 -7.67 19.08
N ALA A 675 12.72 -8.14 19.99
CA ALA A 675 12.63 -9.48 20.56
C ALA A 675 11.34 -9.68 21.35
N TYR A 676 10.89 -8.67 22.09
CA TYR A 676 9.59 -8.68 22.75
C TYR A 676 8.45 -8.78 21.75
N PHE A 677 8.46 -7.97 20.69
CA PHE A 677 7.44 -8.03 19.63
C PHE A 677 7.34 -9.42 18.98
N VAL A 678 8.48 -10.05 18.73
CA VAL A 678 8.57 -11.41 18.17
C VAL A 678 8.17 -12.48 19.20
N GLY A 679 8.68 -12.38 20.43
CA GLY A 679 8.58 -13.40 21.48
C GLY A 679 7.30 -13.36 22.31
N ALA A 680 6.60 -12.22 22.36
CA ALA A 680 5.29 -12.09 23.02
C ALA A 680 4.15 -12.76 22.25
N ARG A 681 4.46 -13.39 21.12
CA ARG A 681 3.48 -14.10 20.28
C ARG A 681 3.65 -15.58 20.52
N PRO A 682 2.60 -16.33 20.90
CA PRO A 682 2.71 -17.76 21.11
C PRO A 682 2.87 -18.51 19.78
N SER A 683 3.77 -19.50 19.77
CA SER A 683 4.08 -20.38 18.63
C SER A 683 2.89 -21.30 18.41
N SER A 684 1.85 -20.84 17.71
CA SER A 684 0.70 -21.66 17.32
C SER A 684 -0.02 -22.44 18.45
N ALA A 685 0.22 -22.15 19.73
CA ALA A 685 -0.54 -22.69 20.84
C ALA A 685 -1.63 -21.68 21.23
N ARG A 686 -2.89 -22.08 21.04
CA ARG A 686 -4.10 -21.31 21.34
C ARG A 686 -3.94 -20.54 22.65
N VAL A 687 -4.05 -19.21 22.60
CA VAL A 687 -4.35 -18.40 23.78
C VAL A 687 -5.57 -19.03 24.44
N ALA A 688 -5.48 -19.39 25.73
CA ALA A 688 -6.59 -20.05 26.42
C ALA A 688 -7.85 -19.18 26.29
N PRO A 689 -8.98 -19.71 25.79
CA PRO A 689 -10.18 -18.91 25.62
C PRO A 689 -10.69 -18.43 26.98
N HIS A 690 -11.44 -17.33 26.95
CA HIS A 690 -12.24 -16.88 28.08
C HIS A 690 -13.12 -18.03 28.62
N TRP A 691 -13.43 -18.00 29.92
CA TRP A 691 -14.10 -19.12 30.61
C TRP A 691 -15.60 -19.23 30.29
N PHE A 692 -16.23 -18.13 29.88
CA PHE A 692 -17.66 -18.02 29.65
C PHE A 692 -17.99 -17.50 28.25
N GLU A 693 -19.14 -17.92 27.73
CA GLU A 693 -19.75 -17.29 26.55
C GLU A 693 -20.31 -15.91 26.91
N GLY A 694 -20.08 -14.92 26.05
CA GLY A 694 -20.42 -13.51 26.29
C GLY A 694 -19.37 -12.77 27.15
N PRO A 695 -19.78 -11.76 27.93
CA PRO A 695 -18.87 -10.98 28.73
C PRO A 695 -18.29 -11.83 29.87
N ASN A 696 -16.98 -11.72 30.08
CA ASN A 696 -16.26 -12.26 31.22
C ASN A 696 -15.86 -11.07 32.11
N PRO A 697 -16.61 -10.80 33.20
CA PRO A 697 -16.37 -9.62 34.03
C PRO A 697 -15.02 -9.68 34.74
N THR A 698 -14.28 -8.58 34.66
CA THR A 698 -13.02 -8.34 35.37
C THR A 698 -13.08 -7.00 36.11
N VAL A 699 -12.06 -6.72 36.90
CA VAL A 699 -11.87 -5.46 37.62
C VAL A 699 -10.42 -5.01 37.53
N ASP A 700 -10.20 -3.71 37.47
CA ASP A 700 -8.85 -3.10 37.44
C ASP A 700 -8.75 -1.96 38.45
N ALA A 701 -7.70 -1.94 39.25
CA ALA A 701 -7.45 -0.94 40.29
C ALA A 701 -6.37 0.06 39.86
N ILE A 702 -6.73 1.34 39.75
CA ILE A 702 -5.79 2.45 39.65
C ILE A 702 -5.49 2.92 41.07
N VAL A 703 -4.31 2.59 41.58
CA VAL A 703 -3.86 3.03 42.91
C VAL A 703 -2.84 4.14 42.76
N LEU A 704 -3.18 5.34 43.21
CA LEU A 704 -2.28 6.49 43.22
C LEU A 704 -1.73 6.73 44.61
N ARG A 705 -0.42 7.02 44.70
CA ARG A 705 0.18 7.59 45.91
C ARG A 705 0.85 8.91 45.59
N ARG A 706 0.84 9.84 46.56
CA ARG A 706 1.49 11.17 46.46
C ARG A 706 1.06 12.01 45.25
N GLY A 707 -0.03 11.63 44.57
CA GLY A 707 -0.54 12.30 43.37
C GLY A 707 0.31 12.17 42.11
N SER A 708 1.45 11.45 42.15
CA SER A 708 2.40 11.38 41.01
C SER A 708 2.94 9.98 40.70
N GLU A 709 2.57 8.97 41.48
CA GLU A 709 2.98 7.58 41.28
C GLU A 709 1.76 6.65 41.20
N VAL A 710 1.83 5.64 40.32
CA VAL A 710 0.82 4.59 40.16
C VAL A 710 1.39 3.21 40.51
N LEU A 711 0.58 2.37 41.15
CA LEU A 711 0.93 0.98 41.42
C LEU A 711 0.71 0.12 40.18
N LEU A 712 1.72 -0.65 39.77
CA LEU A 712 1.62 -1.65 38.72
C LEU A 712 2.13 -3.00 39.22
N VAL A 713 1.53 -4.06 38.70
CA VAL A 713 1.97 -5.45 38.88
C VAL A 713 2.58 -5.99 37.61
N ARG A 714 3.58 -6.85 37.73
CA ARG A 714 4.17 -7.55 36.60
C ARG A 714 3.53 -8.93 36.51
N ARG A 715 2.78 -9.17 35.42
CA ARG A 715 2.15 -10.46 35.16
C ARG A 715 3.20 -11.58 35.11
N SER A 716 2.86 -12.76 35.62
CA SER A 716 3.80 -13.87 35.69
C SER A 716 4.38 -14.25 34.31
N VAL A 717 5.63 -14.71 34.28
CA VAL A 717 6.24 -15.32 33.09
C VAL A 717 5.42 -16.48 32.51
N ASP A 718 4.68 -17.20 33.36
CA ASP A 718 3.82 -18.30 32.97
C ASP A 718 2.38 -17.86 32.63
N ALA A 719 2.09 -16.55 32.67
CA ALA A 719 0.76 -16.04 32.37
C ALA A 719 0.37 -16.37 30.91
N PRO A 720 -0.85 -16.90 30.68
CA PRO A 720 -1.27 -17.35 29.35
C PRO A 720 -1.49 -16.21 28.35
N VAL A 721 -1.51 -14.97 28.83
CA VAL A 721 -1.78 -13.75 28.07
C VAL A 721 -0.93 -12.62 28.64
N GLU A 722 -0.24 -11.90 27.75
CA GLU A 722 0.66 -10.78 28.11
C GLU A 722 1.64 -11.15 29.26
N PRO A 723 2.39 -12.27 29.18
CA PRO A 723 3.34 -12.65 30.22
C PRO A 723 4.42 -11.58 30.38
N SER A 724 4.87 -11.36 31.62
CA SER A 724 5.85 -10.34 32.00
C SER A 724 5.44 -8.87 31.74
N ALA A 725 4.26 -8.58 31.20
CA ALA A 725 3.81 -7.21 30.99
C ALA A 725 3.43 -6.53 32.32
N TRP A 726 3.67 -5.22 32.41
CA TRP A 726 3.18 -4.42 33.54
C TRP A 726 1.70 -4.09 33.37
N ALA A 727 0.92 -4.26 34.41
CA ALA A 727 -0.53 -4.14 34.42
C ALA A 727 -1.00 -3.34 35.64
N LEU A 728 -2.20 -2.76 35.55
CA LEU A 728 -2.96 -2.40 36.74
C LEU A 728 -3.30 -3.69 37.49
N PRO A 729 -3.28 -3.68 38.84
CA PRO A 729 -3.76 -4.80 39.62
C PRO A 729 -5.23 -5.11 39.31
N GLY A 730 -5.59 -6.36 39.06
CA GLY A 730 -6.92 -6.70 38.57
C GLY A 730 -7.10 -8.16 38.15
N GLY A 731 -8.36 -8.61 38.11
CA GLY A 731 -8.69 -10.00 37.80
C GLY A 731 -10.19 -10.25 37.60
N PHE A 732 -10.58 -11.53 37.53
CA PHE A 732 -11.96 -11.92 37.17
C PHE A 732 -12.91 -11.86 38.37
N VAL A 733 -14.14 -11.41 38.13
CA VAL A 733 -15.22 -11.47 39.12
C VAL A 733 -15.70 -12.92 39.27
N ARG A 734 -15.61 -13.45 40.49
CA ARG A 734 -15.99 -14.83 40.82
C ARG A 734 -17.47 -15.09 40.52
N THR A 735 -17.75 -16.30 40.07
CA THR A 735 -19.09 -16.77 39.70
C THR A 735 -19.24 -18.27 39.96
N ASP A 736 -20.47 -18.73 40.13
CA ASP A 736 -20.85 -20.15 40.21
C ASP A 736 -21.25 -20.74 38.84
N ALA A 737 -21.15 -19.94 37.77
CA ALA A 737 -21.50 -20.36 36.42
C ALA A 737 -20.56 -21.50 35.95
N PRO A 738 -21.10 -22.53 35.26
CA PRO A 738 -20.25 -23.55 34.66
C PRO A 738 -19.45 -22.94 33.50
N ARG A 739 -18.16 -23.30 33.41
CA ARG A 739 -17.30 -22.93 32.27
C ARG A 739 -17.93 -23.39 30.95
N GLY A 740 -17.86 -22.56 29.93
CA GLY A 740 -18.48 -22.79 28.61
C GLY A 740 -19.96 -22.40 28.50
N GLY A 741 -20.59 -21.89 29.57
CA GLY A 741 -21.91 -21.25 29.51
C GLY A 741 -21.83 -19.73 29.68
N ALA A 742 -22.98 -19.05 29.78
CA ALA A 742 -23.04 -17.62 30.08
C ALA A 742 -22.66 -17.33 31.54
N TRP A 743 -21.87 -16.28 31.77
CA TRP A 743 -21.50 -15.82 33.11
C TRP A 743 -22.74 -15.42 33.93
N ARG A 744 -22.71 -15.64 35.25
CA ARG A 744 -23.79 -15.25 36.18
C ARG A 744 -23.26 -14.44 37.37
N ALA A 745 -23.93 -13.35 37.71
CA ALA A 745 -23.66 -12.57 38.92
C ALA A 745 -24.13 -13.31 40.17
N GLY A 746 -23.52 -13.04 41.33
CA GLY A 746 -24.05 -13.41 42.64
C GLY A 746 -23.06 -13.95 43.67
N VAL A 747 -21.81 -14.28 43.29
CA VAL A 747 -20.78 -14.74 44.24
C VAL A 747 -20.06 -13.57 44.89
N GLU A 748 -19.64 -12.58 44.10
CA GLU A 748 -19.07 -11.32 44.59
C GLU A 748 -19.50 -10.16 43.68
N THR A 749 -19.42 -8.94 44.21
CA THR A 749 -19.59 -7.69 43.47
C THR A 749 -18.27 -7.22 42.85
N ASP A 750 -18.33 -6.34 41.84
CA ASP A 750 -17.13 -5.72 41.25
C ASP A 750 -16.25 -5.01 42.30
N VAL A 751 -16.86 -4.42 43.32
CA VAL A 751 -16.12 -3.74 44.41
C VAL A 751 -15.39 -4.78 45.28
N GLU A 752 -16.05 -5.87 45.65
CA GLU A 752 -15.44 -6.96 46.42
C GLU A 752 -14.32 -7.65 45.63
N ALA A 753 -14.53 -7.87 44.33
CA ALA A 753 -13.51 -8.40 43.43
C ALA A 753 -12.29 -7.45 43.37
N CYS A 754 -12.51 -6.15 43.21
CA CYS A 754 -11.40 -5.18 43.10
C CYS A 754 -10.54 -5.13 44.37
N VAL A 755 -11.17 -5.15 45.55
CA VAL A 755 -10.44 -5.19 46.84
C VAL A 755 -9.69 -6.51 47.00
N ARG A 756 -10.28 -7.62 46.56
CA ARG A 756 -9.68 -8.94 46.62
C ARG A 756 -8.44 -9.05 45.72
N GLU A 757 -8.57 -8.76 44.43
CA GLU A 757 -7.48 -8.85 43.44
C GLU A 757 -6.31 -7.94 43.85
N LEU A 758 -6.60 -6.71 44.26
CA LEU A 758 -5.56 -5.78 44.73
C LEU A 758 -4.78 -6.36 45.93
N ARG A 759 -5.48 -7.02 46.86
CA ARG A 759 -4.84 -7.65 48.01
C ARG A 759 -4.04 -8.91 47.61
N GLU A 760 -4.57 -9.73 46.72
CA GLU A 760 -3.95 -10.98 46.26
C GLU A 760 -2.65 -10.69 45.47
N GLU A 761 -2.65 -9.69 44.58
CA GLU A 761 -1.51 -9.39 43.71
C GLU A 761 -0.47 -8.42 44.30
N THR A 762 -0.84 -7.60 45.29
CA THR A 762 0.05 -6.52 45.79
C THR A 762 0.26 -6.49 47.30
N ALA A 763 -0.47 -7.32 48.06
CA ALA A 763 -0.61 -7.28 49.52
C ALA A 763 -1.25 -5.98 50.08
N LEU A 764 -1.70 -5.06 49.23
CA LEU A 764 -2.34 -3.81 49.64
C LEU A 764 -3.82 -4.04 50.00
N ALA A 765 -4.22 -3.64 51.21
CA ALA A 765 -5.61 -3.67 51.65
C ALA A 765 -6.20 -2.26 51.60
N VAL A 766 -7.32 -2.10 50.89
CA VAL A 766 -8.07 -0.84 50.81
C VAL A 766 -9.53 -1.07 51.20
N SER A 767 -10.14 -0.10 51.87
CA SER A 767 -11.55 -0.19 52.24
C SER A 767 -12.45 0.01 51.00
N PRO A 768 -13.48 -0.84 50.80
CA PRO A 768 -14.40 -0.75 49.64
C PRO A 768 -14.99 0.65 49.39
N GLU A 769 -15.25 1.41 50.45
CA GLU A 769 -15.91 2.71 50.40
C GLU A 769 -15.04 3.80 49.75
N ARG A 770 -13.73 3.53 49.58
CA ARG A 770 -12.77 4.46 48.98
C ARG A 770 -12.57 4.25 47.49
N LEU A 771 -13.09 3.15 46.94
CA LEU A 771 -13.01 2.89 45.51
C LEU A 771 -13.95 3.84 44.76
N ARG A 772 -13.39 4.75 43.96
CA ARG A 772 -14.13 5.60 43.03
C ARG A 772 -14.22 4.89 41.69
N ARG A 773 -15.43 4.54 41.24
CA ARG A 773 -15.61 3.93 39.91
C ARG A 773 -15.16 4.89 38.81
N VAL A 774 -14.26 4.43 37.94
CA VAL A 774 -13.77 5.19 36.77
C VAL A 774 -14.70 4.98 35.58
N GLY A 775 -15.06 3.72 35.31
CA GLY A 775 -15.91 3.37 34.17
C GLY A 775 -15.96 1.86 33.95
N VAL A 776 -16.71 1.46 32.92
CA VAL A 776 -16.69 0.09 32.38
C VAL A 776 -16.00 0.16 31.02
N PHE A 777 -15.04 -0.73 30.80
CA PHE A 777 -14.33 -0.84 29.53
C PHE A 777 -14.65 -2.20 28.93
N GLU A 778 -15.19 -2.18 27.71
CA GLU A 778 -15.63 -3.35 26.97
C GLU A 778 -15.43 -3.13 25.46
N GLY A 779 -15.20 -4.21 24.72
CA GLY A 779 -14.93 -4.16 23.28
C GLY A 779 -14.00 -5.28 22.82
N ASN A 780 -14.19 -5.75 21.58
CA ASN A 780 -13.42 -6.87 21.03
C ASN A 780 -12.01 -6.40 20.62
N GLY A 781 -11.00 -6.74 21.42
CA GLY A 781 -9.59 -6.38 21.17
C GLY A 781 -8.87 -5.67 22.32
N ARG A 782 -9.50 -5.54 23.49
CA ARG A 782 -8.85 -5.06 24.71
C ARG A 782 -8.02 -6.14 25.40
N ASP A 783 -8.50 -7.37 25.31
CA ASP A 783 -7.78 -8.57 25.72
C ASP A 783 -7.43 -9.41 24.47
N PRO A 784 -6.20 -9.90 24.32
CA PRO A 784 -5.82 -10.80 23.23
C PRO A 784 -6.69 -12.07 23.12
N ARG A 785 -7.44 -12.43 24.16
CA ARG A 785 -8.42 -13.53 24.18
C ARG A 785 -9.79 -13.19 23.59
N ASP A 786 -10.09 -11.91 23.38
CA ASP A 786 -11.42 -11.48 22.94
C ASP A 786 -11.77 -12.06 21.56
N GLY A 787 -13.01 -12.51 21.43
CA GLY A 787 -13.55 -13.00 20.18
C GLY A 787 -15.07 -12.84 20.12
N ALA A 788 -15.64 -13.19 18.96
CA ALA A 788 -17.07 -12.99 18.69
C ALA A 788 -18.03 -13.69 19.67
N ARG A 789 -17.56 -14.74 20.37
CA ARG A 789 -18.37 -15.51 21.32
C ARG A 789 -18.07 -15.20 22.79
N SER A 790 -16.97 -14.54 23.09
CA SER A 790 -16.51 -14.33 24.46
C SER A 790 -15.51 -13.17 24.53
N PHE A 791 -15.70 -12.23 25.43
CA PHE A 791 -14.83 -11.05 25.57
C PHE A 791 -14.72 -10.59 27.02
N SER A 792 -13.64 -9.89 27.36
CA SER A 792 -13.43 -9.29 28.68
C SER A 792 -14.24 -8.00 28.85
N ARG A 793 -14.81 -7.79 30.04
CA ARG A 793 -15.52 -6.57 30.43
C ARG A 793 -15.03 -6.13 31.80
N THR A 794 -14.25 -5.06 31.89
CA THR A 794 -13.70 -4.62 33.18
C THR A 794 -14.52 -3.49 33.78
N THR A 795 -14.71 -3.52 35.09
CA THR A 795 -15.07 -2.33 35.87
C THR A 795 -13.82 -1.78 36.55
N ALA A 796 -13.38 -0.59 36.14
CA ALA A 796 -12.17 0.01 36.71
C ALA A 796 -12.48 0.95 37.89
N PHE A 797 -11.62 0.92 38.91
CA PHE A 797 -11.74 1.69 40.14
C PHE A 797 -10.47 2.48 40.44
N LEU A 798 -10.62 3.71 40.92
CA LEU A 798 -9.54 4.59 41.35
C LEU A 798 -9.54 4.70 42.88
N VAL A 799 -8.35 4.61 43.48
CA VAL A 799 -8.12 4.92 44.88
C VAL A 799 -6.84 5.75 45.02
N ALA A 800 -6.92 6.83 45.80
CA ALA A 800 -5.78 7.63 46.18
C ALA A 800 -5.43 7.33 47.64
N LEU A 801 -4.21 6.85 47.88
CA LEU A 801 -3.69 6.53 49.20
C LEU A 801 -3.21 7.79 49.92
N ASP A 802 -3.37 7.80 51.24
CA ASP A 802 -2.68 8.80 52.07
C ASP A 802 -1.19 8.46 52.28
N ASP A 803 -0.47 9.34 52.96
CA ASP A 803 0.97 9.22 53.16
C ASP A 803 1.38 8.05 54.08
N GLU A 804 0.49 7.55 54.95
CA GLU A 804 0.77 6.38 55.78
C GLU A 804 0.52 5.10 54.98
N GLU A 805 -0.57 5.05 54.23
CA GLU A 805 -0.95 3.92 53.38
C GLU A 805 0.02 3.73 52.20
N GLY A 806 0.51 4.82 51.62
CA GLY A 806 1.50 4.80 50.53
C GLY A 806 2.89 4.29 50.94
N ARG A 807 3.13 4.07 52.24
CA ARG A 807 4.37 3.49 52.81
C ARG A 807 4.30 1.99 53.06
N VAL A 808 3.13 1.37 52.87
CA VAL A 808 2.97 -0.08 53.01
C VAL A 808 3.84 -0.77 51.97
N ALA A 809 4.56 -1.81 52.39
CA ALA A 809 5.37 -2.63 51.49
C ALA A 809 4.45 -3.39 50.53
N ILE A 810 4.70 -3.23 49.24
CA ILE A 810 4.03 -3.98 48.18
C ILE A 810 4.91 -5.15 47.74
N ALA A 811 4.29 -6.25 47.39
CA ALA A 811 4.96 -7.41 46.83
C ALA A 811 4.01 -8.11 45.85
N GLY A 812 4.56 -8.61 44.74
CA GLY A 812 3.83 -9.46 43.82
C GLY A 812 3.31 -10.72 44.54
N GLY A 813 2.07 -11.10 44.26
CA GLY A 813 1.42 -12.30 44.77
C GLY A 813 0.52 -12.93 43.72
N ASP A 814 0.13 -14.19 43.97
CA ASP A 814 -0.68 -15.02 43.06
C ASP A 814 -0.09 -15.15 41.64
N ASP A 815 -0.65 -14.47 40.64
CA ASP A 815 -0.18 -14.46 39.25
C ASP A 815 0.65 -13.22 38.88
N ALA A 816 1.07 -12.41 39.88
CA ALA A 816 2.01 -11.31 39.73
C ALA A 816 3.42 -11.67 40.26
N ASP A 817 4.43 -11.65 39.38
CA ASP A 817 5.84 -11.89 39.74
C ASP A 817 6.46 -10.70 40.51
N ASP A 818 5.89 -9.49 40.38
CA ASP A 818 6.41 -8.26 40.95
C ASP A 818 5.30 -7.22 41.15
N ALA A 819 5.46 -6.30 42.09
CA ALA A 819 4.58 -5.15 42.30
C ALA A 819 5.42 -3.92 42.61
N ARG A 820 5.27 -2.84 41.85
CA ARG A 820 6.08 -1.62 41.99
C ARG A 820 5.30 -0.34 41.76
N TRP A 821 5.81 0.73 42.36
CA TRP A 821 5.35 2.09 42.12
C TRP A 821 6.11 2.69 40.93
N PHE A 822 5.37 3.29 40.00
CA PHE A 822 5.89 3.96 38.82
C PHE A 822 5.53 5.44 38.81
N PRO A 823 6.47 6.35 38.53
CA PRO A 823 6.14 7.74 38.24
C PRO A 823 5.21 7.85 37.02
N LEU A 824 4.20 8.70 37.09
CA LEU A 824 3.23 8.90 35.98
C LEU A 824 3.88 9.47 34.70
N ASP A 825 5.02 10.14 34.82
CA ASP A 825 5.83 10.65 33.71
C ASP A 825 6.89 9.64 33.21
N SER A 826 6.99 8.48 33.85
CA SER A 826 7.98 7.43 33.55
C SER A 826 7.34 6.04 33.62
N LEU A 827 6.22 5.89 32.91
CA LEU A 827 5.53 4.61 32.79
C LEU A 827 6.27 3.66 31.83
N PRO A 828 6.10 2.33 31.99
CA PRO A 828 6.53 1.37 30.98
C PRO A 828 5.95 1.72 29.61
N ALA A 829 6.74 1.52 28.53
CA ALA A 829 6.34 1.87 27.16
C ALA A 829 5.04 1.19 26.70
N ARG A 830 4.71 0.05 27.31
CA ARG A 830 3.45 -0.66 27.12
C ARG A 830 2.95 -1.22 28.45
N LEU A 831 1.65 -1.05 28.70
CA LEU A 831 0.92 -1.77 29.74
C LEU A 831 0.14 -2.93 29.10
N ALA A 832 -0.12 -3.99 29.87
CA ALA A 832 -0.95 -5.11 29.45
C ALA A 832 -2.36 -4.65 29.09
N PHE A 833 -3.01 -5.35 28.16
CA PHE A 833 -4.39 -5.07 27.75
C PHE A 833 -4.59 -3.61 27.29
N ASP A 834 -5.69 -2.99 27.68
CA ASP A 834 -6.00 -1.57 27.47
C ASP A 834 -5.70 -0.70 28.70
N HIS A 835 -4.84 -1.16 29.61
CA HIS A 835 -4.59 -0.51 30.90
C HIS A 835 -4.06 0.93 30.77
N ALA A 836 -3.34 1.24 29.69
CA ALA A 836 -2.92 2.62 29.40
C ALA A 836 -4.13 3.54 29.15
N ALA A 837 -5.18 3.03 28.49
CA ALA A 837 -6.42 3.78 28.27
C ALA A 837 -7.24 3.94 29.57
N ILE A 838 -7.29 2.88 30.39
CA ILE A 838 -7.94 2.91 31.72
C ILE A 838 -7.26 3.96 32.62
N LEU A 839 -5.93 3.95 32.69
CA LEU A 839 -5.16 4.92 33.46
C LEU A 839 -5.37 6.34 32.94
N ALA A 840 -5.30 6.55 31.62
CA ALA A 840 -5.55 7.86 31.03
C ALA A 840 -6.97 8.39 31.28
N ALA A 841 -7.97 7.50 31.35
CA ALA A 841 -9.33 7.86 31.73
C ALA A 841 -9.42 8.27 33.21
N ALA A 842 -8.76 7.53 34.11
CA ALA A 842 -8.71 7.83 35.53
C ALA A 842 -8.05 9.19 35.81
N LEU A 843 -6.96 9.53 35.11
CA LEU A 843 -6.24 10.80 35.28
C LEU A 843 -7.01 12.04 34.78
N LYS A 844 -8.12 11.85 34.05
CA LYS A 844 -9.03 12.94 33.64
C LYS A 844 -10.13 13.22 34.68
N LEU A 845 -10.28 12.36 35.69
CA LEU A 845 -11.26 12.57 36.75
C LEU A 845 -10.76 13.64 37.74
N PRO A 846 -11.66 14.52 38.20
CA PRO A 846 -11.33 15.56 39.16
C PRO A 846 -11.04 15.04 40.58
#